data_AF-A0A256JHB4-F1
#
_entry.id   AF-A0A256JHB4-F1
#
_cell.length_a   1.000
_cell.length_b   1.000
_cell.length_c   1.000
_cell.angle_alpha   90.00
_cell.angle_beta   90.00
_cell.angle_gamma   90.00
#
_symmetry.space_group_name_H-M   'P 1'
#
loop_
_entity.id
_entity.type
_entity.pdbx_description
1 polymer ?
#
loop_
_entity_poly.entity_id
_entity_poly.type
_entity_poly.pdbx_seq_one_letter_code
_entity_poly.pdbx_strand_id
1 'polypeptide(L)'
;MAHVVIDEVHELAAAKRGAQLTVGLERLRRVAGPFQRVGLSATVGDPEEVGRFLVGTGKRDPDRPGDRAFETVEVAAGTRTDVRVLDPAITDRDTTLAGELAVDETTASHVRTIREIVAENESTLIFVNTRQTAKALGSRFKTLAENEREAAERDGRDDAADPTEIELHHGSLSKEVRVDVEDRFKSGGLDGLVCTSSMELGIDVGRVDHVVQYGSPREVARLLQRVGRAGHRRDLVSEGTVVTQGGDDTLEAMAIARRAGEELVEPANIHHGSLDTVANQIVGLVMDEGEVHAREAYQTITNAYPFADLSEPEFQEVVRELDGNRLLWLDEETDTLEKSGGTWQYFYANLSMIPDESTYEVCDMSSRRGIGTLDEQFVVNFAGPGETFVQRGEMWRITEVDEEEERVNVTPIPDPTGEVPSWVGQEIPVPKPVAEEVGRIRGEAAAALAAGSTPTAVAADLAERYPTDEETVAAALKAVVDHVDAGHPVPTDERIVIEGSARTVAVNAAFGHEVNETLARLLAALVGQRAGSSVGMDVDPYRIEFEVPNGVSPGTFREVLETTDPDRLEAYLELAVKKSDALKFTLAQVAAKFGAVKRYKEGRGRFGGDRLLAALEDTPVYDEALREVFHADLAVPETADLLAALQPDDGGRDGPLDLTIARERTPLGTAGRSAGTEFLVPDNADADVIETVKERIRDDRVILFCLHCTDWKHTTKVRRVRDQPECPECGSTRVAALNPWDDETVAAVRAAEKDDEQERRTERAHRAASLVQTHGKRAVIALAARGVGPHNAARIINKLREDEDEFYRDVLRQEREYARTQSFWD
;
A
#
# COMPACT_ATOMS: atom_id res chain seq x y z
N MET A 1 14.11 42.13 -3.16
CA MET A 1 14.59 40.74 -2.99
C MET A 1 15.36 40.35 -4.24
N ALA A 2 16.53 39.71 -4.15
CA ALA A 2 17.38 39.49 -5.33
C ALA A 2 17.25 38.07 -5.93
N HIS A 3 17.11 37.04 -5.10
CA HIS A 3 17.08 35.64 -5.52
C HIS A 3 16.06 34.82 -4.70
N VAL A 4 15.55 33.75 -5.29
CA VAL A 4 14.86 32.62 -4.64
C VAL A 4 15.57 31.34 -5.02
N VAL A 5 15.92 30.52 -4.04
CA VAL A 5 16.46 29.18 -4.25
C VAL A 5 15.39 28.16 -3.89
N ILE A 6 15.13 27.23 -4.79
CA ILE A 6 14.19 26.13 -4.62
C ILE A 6 15.02 24.87 -4.70
N ASP A 7 15.21 24.23 -3.56
CA ASP A 7 15.90 22.96 -3.47
C ASP A 7 14.93 21.81 -3.80
N GLU A 8 15.44 20.74 -4.40
CA GLU A 8 14.67 19.56 -4.84
C GLU A 8 13.42 19.91 -5.68
N VAL A 9 13.61 20.71 -6.73
CA VAL A 9 12.50 21.23 -7.54
C VAL A 9 11.63 20.14 -8.20
N HIS A 10 12.20 18.96 -8.48
CA HIS A 10 11.47 17.83 -9.07
C HIS A 10 10.41 17.24 -8.14
N GLU A 11 10.67 17.17 -6.83
CA GLU A 11 9.70 16.73 -5.80
C GLU A 11 8.51 17.68 -5.65
N LEU A 12 8.68 18.92 -6.10
CA LEU A 12 7.63 19.93 -6.10
C LEU A 12 6.86 19.88 -7.42
N ALA A 13 7.56 19.70 -8.55
CA ALA A 13 6.97 19.66 -9.89
C ALA A 13 5.82 18.64 -9.99
N ALA A 14 6.02 17.43 -9.45
CA ALA A 14 5.05 16.34 -9.48
C ALA A 14 3.84 16.49 -8.53
N ALA A 15 3.71 17.61 -7.81
CA ALA A 15 2.72 17.73 -6.74
C ALA A 15 1.96 19.07 -6.76
N LYS A 16 0.70 19.06 -6.30
CA LYS A 16 -0.13 20.28 -6.12
C LYS A 16 0.56 21.37 -5.29
N ARG A 17 1.39 21.00 -4.32
CA ARG A 17 2.19 21.96 -3.53
C ARG A 17 3.19 22.75 -4.40
N GLY A 18 3.72 22.14 -5.45
CA GLY A 18 4.56 22.84 -6.42
C GLY A 18 3.75 23.75 -7.32
N ALA A 19 2.59 23.29 -7.81
CA ALA A 19 1.67 24.15 -8.53
C ALA A 19 1.31 25.40 -7.70
N GLN A 20 1.00 25.22 -6.40
CA GLN A 20 0.78 26.30 -5.44
C GLN A 20 1.99 27.24 -5.31
N LEU A 21 3.20 26.67 -5.21
CA LEU A 21 4.46 27.44 -5.13
C LEU A 21 4.67 28.31 -6.37
N THR A 22 4.41 27.81 -7.59
CA THR A 22 4.62 28.60 -8.80
C THR A 22 3.79 29.89 -8.81
N VAL A 23 2.52 29.83 -8.37
CA VAL A 23 1.66 31.02 -8.23
C VAL A 23 2.15 31.90 -7.07
N GLY A 24 2.61 31.31 -5.97
CA GLY A 24 3.27 32.02 -4.87
C GLY A 24 4.48 32.85 -5.33
N LEU A 25 5.28 32.34 -6.28
CA LEU A 25 6.40 33.07 -6.86
C LEU A 25 5.95 34.23 -7.76
N GLU A 26 4.81 34.10 -8.44
CA GLU A 26 4.20 35.20 -9.21
C GLU A 26 3.62 36.29 -8.29
N ARG A 27 2.95 35.89 -7.21
CA ARG A 27 2.49 36.80 -6.14
C ARG A 27 3.65 37.55 -5.51
N LEU A 28 4.72 36.84 -5.15
CA LEU A 28 5.94 37.44 -4.60
C LEU A 28 6.58 38.42 -5.58
N ARG A 29 6.51 38.13 -6.88
CA ARG A 29 7.01 39.03 -7.93
C ARG A 29 6.22 40.33 -8.00
N ARG A 30 4.89 40.32 -7.79
CA ARG A 30 4.06 41.54 -7.72
C ARG A 30 4.54 42.48 -6.62
N VAL A 31 4.91 41.92 -5.47
CA VAL A 31 5.37 42.68 -4.29
C VAL A 31 6.83 43.10 -4.40
N ALA A 32 7.72 42.19 -4.79
CA ALA A 32 9.17 42.37 -4.72
C ALA A 32 9.80 42.90 -6.02
N GLY A 33 9.06 42.90 -7.13
CA GLY A 33 9.60 43.11 -8.48
C GLY A 33 10.32 41.86 -9.02
N PRO A 34 11.00 41.97 -10.18
CA PRO A 34 11.77 40.86 -10.75
C PRO A 34 12.90 40.39 -9.81
N PHE A 35 13.06 39.07 -9.70
CA PHE A 35 14.14 38.41 -8.96
C PHE A 35 14.58 37.16 -9.71
N GLN A 36 15.81 36.70 -9.47
CA GLN A 36 16.32 35.46 -10.05
C GLN A 36 15.76 34.23 -9.31
N ARG A 37 15.38 33.19 -10.05
CA ARG A 37 14.99 31.89 -9.50
C ARG A 37 16.10 30.89 -9.78
N VAL A 38 16.45 30.09 -8.79
CA VAL A 38 17.47 29.03 -8.88
C VAL A 38 16.82 27.75 -8.39
N GLY A 39 16.70 26.75 -9.27
CA GLY A 39 16.25 25.41 -8.92
C GLY A 39 17.45 24.49 -8.76
N LEU A 40 17.42 23.62 -7.74
CA LEU A 40 18.37 22.54 -7.55
C LEU A 40 17.62 21.21 -7.64
N SER A 41 18.19 20.24 -8.33
CA SER A 41 17.69 18.87 -8.37
C SER A 41 18.83 17.93 -8.74
N ALA A 42 18.81 16.73 -8.17
CA ALA A 42 19.75 15.66 -8.50
C ALA A 42 19.32 14.85 -9.73
N THR A 43 18.01 14.68 -9.94
CA THR A 43 17.45 13.76 -10.93
C THR A 43 16.25 14.40 -11.60
N VAL A 44 16.38 14.77 -12.88
CA VAL A 44 15.29 15.35 -13.66
C VAL A 44 15.26 14.68 -15.03
N GLY A 45 14.17 13.96 -15.35
CA GLY A 45 14.00 13.37 -16.69
C GLY A 45 13.74 14.40 -17.80
N ASP A 46 13.08 15.53 -17.47
CA ASP A 46 12.89 16.66 -18.39
C ASP A 46 13.33 18.01 -17.75
N PRO A 47 14.63 18.36 -17.86
CA PRO A 47 15.15 19.61 -17.33
C PRO A 47 14.53 20.85 -17.98
N GLU A 48 14.07 20.75 -19.23
CA GLU A 48 13.44 21.87 -19.92
C GLU A 48 12.06 22.16 -19.32
N GLU A 49 11.26 21.12 -19.11
CA GLU A 49 9.93 21.22 -18.52
C GLU A 49 9.98 21.74 -17.08
N VAL A 50 10.89 21.21 -16.26
CA VAL A 50 11.13 21.69 -14.89
C VAL A 50 11.67 23.13 -14.88
N GLY A 51 12.49 23.49 -15.86
CA GLY A 51 12.94 24.88 -16.07
C GLY A 51 11.77 25.82 -16.31
N ARG A 52 10.83 25.45 -17.19
CA ARG A 52 9.59 26.21 -17.46
C ARG A 52 8.70 26.29 -16.21
N PHE A 53 8.54 25.18 -15.49
CA PHE A 53 7.87 25.13 -14.19
C PHE A 53 8.42 26.17 -13.21
N LEU A 54 9.75 26.25 -13.08
CA LEU A 54 10.44 27.16 -12.17
C LEU A 54 10.23 28.64 -12.54
N VAL A 55 10.37 28.99 -13.82
CA VAL A 55 10.37 30.41 -14.25
C VAL A 55 9.00 30.96 -14.63
N GLY A 56 8.04 30.09 -14.94
CA GLY A 56 6.73 30.48 -15.44
C GLY A 56 6.75 30.94 -16.90
N THR A 57 5.59 31.31 -17.44
CA THR A 57 5.46 31.70 -18.85
C THR A 57 5.80 33.15 -19.10
N GLY A 58 5.53 34.03 -18.12
CA GLY A 58 5.71 35.48 -18.26
C GLY A 58 4.90 36.10 -19.40
N LYS A 59 3.76 35.49 -19.77
CA LYS A 59 2.72 36.05 -20.64
C LYS A 59 2.14 37.30 -19.97
N ARG A 60 2.88 38.41 -20.00
CA ARG A 60 2.44 39.71 -19.45
C ARG A 60 1.75 40.58 -20.49
N ASP A 61 1.94 40.28 -21.77
CA ASP A 61 1.45 41.03 -22.94
C ASP A 61 1.72 40.20 -24.21
N PRO A 62 0.75 39.98 -25.13
CA PRO A 62 0.99 39.30 -26.42
C PRO A 62 2.10 39.95 -27.26
N ASP A 63 2.34 41.24 -27.08
CA ASP A 63 3.28 42.04 -27.87
C ASP A 63 4.66 42.21 -27.20
N ARG A 64 4.88 41.64 -26.01
CA ARG A 64 6.21 41.63 -25.37
C ARG A 64 6.69 40.20 -25.15
N PRO A 65 7.84 39.79 -25.73
CA PRO A 65 8.46 38.52 -25.36
C PRO A 65 8.74 38.51 -23.84
N GLY A 66 8.35 37.42 -23.18
CA GLY A 66 8.47 37.27 -21.73
C GLY A 66 9.92 37.38 -21.24
N ASP A 67 10.10 37.82 -20.00
CA ASP A 67 11.41 37.91 -19.34
C ASP A 67 11.77 36.64 -18.55
N ARG A 68 11.38 35.49 -19.08
CA ARG A 68 11.43 34.17 -18.43
C ARG A 68 12.45 33.21 -19.03
N ALA A 69 13.47 33.74 -19.70
CA ALA A 69 14.57 32.91 -20.15
C ALA A 69 15.25 32.24 -18.94
N PHE A 70 15.57 30.96 -19.10
CA PHE A 70 16.34 30.19 -18.13
C PHE A 70 17.49 29.48 -18.84
N GLU A 71 18.46 29.05 -18.04
CA GLU A 71 19.59 28.26 -18.49
C GLU A 71 19.67 27.03 -17.59
N THR A 72 19.69 25.85 -18.18
CA THR A 72 19.94 24.60 -17.47
C THR A 72 21.45 24.43 -17.33
N VAL A 73 21.92 24.39 -16.09
CA VAL A 73 23.33 24.15 -15.79
C VAL A 73 23.48 22.71 -15.32
N GLU A 74 23.83 21.84 -16.26
CA GLU A 74 24.18 20.46 -15.96
C GLU A 74 25.64 20.41 -15.50
N VAL A 75 25.82 20.11 -14.21
CA VAL A 75 27.13 19.75 -13.70
C VAL A 75 27.23 18.26 -13.89
N ALA A 76 28.09 17.81 -14.82
CA ALA A 76 28.48 16.41 -14.90
C ALA A 76 28.97 15.98 -13.54
N ALA A 77 28.10 15.32 -12.77
CA ALA A 77 28.47 14.81 -11.48
C ALA A 77 29.50 13.72 -11.78
N GLY A 78 30.69 13.84 -11.20
CA GLY A 78 31.71 12.77 -11.27
C GLY A 78 31.26 11.46 -10.61
N THR A 79 29.99 11.36 -10.21
CA THR A 79 29.35 10.16 -9.66
C THR A 79 29.17 9.15 -10.78
N ARG A 80 30.18 8.33 -10.98
CA ARG A 80 29.94 6.98 -11.48
C ARG A 80 29.05 6.31 -10.43
N THR A 81 27.80 6.04 -10.79
CA THR A 81 26.93 5.18 -10.01
C THR A 81 27.27 3.75 -10.43
N ASP A 82 27.69 2.92 -9.49
CA ASP A 82 27.94 1.49 -9.72
C ASP A 82 26.85 0.71 -8.98
N VAL A 83 25.81 0.31 -9.71
CA VAL A 83 24.69 -0.44 -9.15
C VAL A 83 24.74 -1.85 -9.69
N ARG A 84 24.75 -2.85 -8.81
CA ARG A 84 24.61 -4.26 -9.18
C ARG A 84 23.23 -4.80 -8.78
N VAL A 85 22.62 -5.60 -9.63
CA VAL A 85 21.39 -6.35 -9.32
C VAL A 85 21.75 -7.81 -9.03
N LEU A 86 21.23 -8.34 -7.92
CA LEU A 86 21.52 -9.68 -7.41
C LEU A 86 20.24 -10.34 -6.88
N ASP A 87 19.97 -11.55 -7.33
CA ASP A 87 19.02 -12.49 -6.71
C ASP A 87 19.82 -13.53 -5.91
N PRO A 88 19.78 -13.50 -4.56
CA PRO A 88 20.64 -14.36 -3.73
C PRO A 88 20.39 -15.86 -3.91
N ALA A 89 21.40 -16.58 -4.41
CA ALA A 89 21.38 -18.03 -4.44
C ALA A 89 21.21 -18.63 -3.02
N ILE A 90 20.31 -19.61 -2.92
CA ILE A 90 20.07 -20.38 -1.69
C ILE A 90 21.20 -21.39 -1.50
N THR A 91 21.80 -21.40 -0.31
CA THR A 91 22.90 -22.28 0.08
C THR A 91 22.54 -23.11 1.31
N ASP A 92 23.33 -24.15 1.62
CA ASP A 92 23.14 -24.97 2.83
C ASP A 92 23.17 -24.15 4.15
N ARG A 93 23.82 -22.98 4.14
CA ARG A 93 23.81 -22.06 5.29
C ARG A 93 22.43 -21.47 5.52
N ASP A 94 21.69 -21.24 4.45
CA ASP A 94 20.37 -20.61 4.48
C ASP A 94 19.32 -21.55 5.06
N THR A 95 19.42 -22.86 4.83
CA THR A 95 18.58 -23.87 5.51
C THR A 95 18.72 -23.81 7.03
N THR A 96 19.94 -23.62 7.54
CA THR A 96 20.18 -23.52 8.98
C THR A 96 19.64 -22.19 9.52
N LEU A 97 19.96 -21.10 8.82
CA LEU A 97 19.54 -19.74 9.19
C LEU A 97 18.02 -19.58 9.14
N ALA A 98 17.34 -20.21 8.18
CA ALA A 98 15.89 -20.26 8.07
C ALA A 98 15.24 -20.83 9.34
N GLY A 99 15.81 -21.91 9.89
CA GLY A 99 15.37 -22.50 11.15
C GLY A 99 15.62 -21.58 12.37
N GLU A 100 16.74 -20.87 12.40
CA GLU A 100 17.09 -19.94 13.49
C GLU A 100 16.21 -18.69 13.49
N LEU A 101 15.88 -18.17 12.30
CA LEU A 101 15.10 -16.95 12.10
C LEU A 101 13.60 -17.19 11.95
N ALA A 102 13.18 -18.46 11.92
CA ALA A 102 11.80 -18.89 11.65
C ALA A 102 11.23 -18.24 10.37
N VAL A 103 11.95 -18.43 9.27
CA VAL A 103 11.60 -17.97 7.92
C VAL A 103 11.89 -19.08 6.90
N ASP A 104 11.49 -18.89 5.65
CA ASP A 104 11.87 -19.77 4.54
C ASP A 104 13.33 -19.53 4.09
N GLU A 105 13.85 -20.44 3.25
CA GLU A 105 15.24 -20.40 2.77
C GLU A 105 15.55 -19.19 1.88
N THR A 106 14.56 -18.67 1.14
CA THR A 106 14.72 -17.46 0.31
C THR A 106 14.89 -16.23 1.20
N THR A 107 13.99 -16.04 2.17
CA THR A 107 14.12 -14.94 3.13
C THR A 107 15.44 -15.02 3.90
N ALA A 108 15.88 -16.23 4.28
CA ALA A 108 17.15 -16.43 4.95
C ALA A 108 18.35 -16.04 4.07
N SER A 109 18.37 -16.42 2.78
CA SER A 109 19.46 -16.05 1.86
C SER A 109 19.53 -14.54 1.65
N HIS A 110 18.40 -13.85 1.66
CA HIS A 110 18.33 -12.39 1.55
C HIS A 110 18.89 -11.71 2.80
N VAL A 111 18.45 -12.12 3.99
CA VAL A 111 18.97 -11.59 5.27
C VAL A 111 20.47 -11.82 5.37
N ARG A 112 20.97 -13.01 5.00
CA ARG A 112 22.41 -13.30 4.96
C ARG A 112 23.13 -12.36 4.01
N THR A 113 22.67 -12.26 2.77
CA THR A 113 23.37 -11.49 1.72
C THR A 113 23.42 -10.00 2.06
N ILE A 114 22.31 -9.41 2.52
CA ILE A 114 22.30 -8.00 2.96
C ILE A 114 23.28 -7.79 4.10
N ARG A 115 23.33 -8.73 5.05
CA ARG A 115 24.22 -8.62 6.19
C ARG A 115 25.69 -8.76 5.83
N GLU A 116 26.02 -9.65 4.89
CA GLU A 116 27.37 -9.79 4.34
C GLU A 116 27.80 -8.47 3.67
N ILE A 117 26.91 -7.84 2.88
CA ILE A 117 27.18 -6.51 2.28
C ILE A 117 27.42 -5.45 3.37
N VAL A 118 26.59 -5.41 4.43
CA VAL A 118 26.77 -4.43 5.52
C VAL A 118 28.11 -4.65 6.23
N ALA A 119 28.49 -5.91 6.48
CA ALA A 119 29.74 -6.23 7.16
C ALA A 119 30.99 -5.93 6.32
N GLU A 120 30.86 -5.85 4.98
CA GLU A 120 31.95 -5.49 4.06
C GLU A 120 32.17 -3.97 3.96
N ASN A 121 31.26 -3.15 4.49
CA ASN A 121 31.26 -1.70 4.37
C ASN A 121 31.31 -1.00 5.75
N GLU A 122 31.72 0.27 5.80
CA GLU A 122 31.76 1.03 7.07
C GLU A 122 30.36 1.52 7.48
N SER A 123 29.49 1.85 6.52
CA SER A 123 28.19 2.46 6.80
C SER A 123 27.21 2.27 5.64
N THR A 124 26.23 1.39 5.81
CA THR A 124 25.28 1.00 4.75
C THR A 124 23.87 1.51 5.00
N LEU A 125 23.23 2.10 3.99
CA LEU A 125 21.77 2.34 4.01
C LEU A 125 21.05 1.20 3.29
N ILE A 126 20.04 0.61 3.93
CA ILE A 126 19.23 -0.49 3.41
C ILE A 126 17.83 0.03 3.15
N PHE A 127 17.55 0.41 1.91
CA PHE A 127 16.23 0.88 1.50
C PHE A 127 15.25 -0.26 1.26
N VAL A 128 14.03 -0.07 1.73
CA VAL A 128 12.88 -0.95 1.47
C VAL A 128 11.70 -0.10 1.01
N ASN A 129 10.82 -0.69 0.18
CA ASN A 129 9.67 0.04 -0.35
C ASN A 129 8.56 0.23 0.70
N THR A 130 8.39 -0.72 1.63
CA THR A 130 7.30 -0.67 2.61
C THR A 130 7.80 -0.66 4.05
N ARG A 131 7.01 -0.02 4.94
CA ARG A 131 7.25 -0.06 6.39
C ARG A 131 7.14 -1.48 6.97
N GLN A 132 6.34 -2.35 6.34
CA GLN A 132 6.16 -3.73 6.78
C GLN A 132 7.44 -4.53 6.53
N THR A 133 8.00 -4.44 5.31
CA THR A 133 9.29 -5.03 4.96
C THR A 133 10.42 -4.51 5.83
N ALA A 134 10.42 -3.19 6.14
CA ALA A 134 11.38 -2.60 7.07
C ALA A 134 11.38 -3.33 8.41
N LYS A 135 10.19 -3.45 9.03
CA LYS A 135 10.03 -4.10 10.34
C LYS A 135 10.38 -5.58 10.28
N ALA A 136 9.99 -6.29 9.22
CA ALA A 136 10.27 -7.69 9.03
C ALA A 136 11.79 -7.94 9.03
N LEU A 137 12.51 -7.30 8.10
CA LEU A 137 13.97 -7.39 7.99
C LEU A 137 14.68 -6.90 9.26
N GLY A 138 14.28 -5.74 9.80
CA GLY A 138 14.86 -5.20 11.02
C GLY A 138 14.75 -6.16 12.22
N SER A 139 13.64 -6.89 12.34
CA SER A 139 13.52 -7.91 13.39
C SER A 139 14.50 -9.07 13.18
N ARG A 140 14.73 -9.49 11.93
CA ARG A 140 15.65 -10.59 11.60
C ARG A 140 17.11 -10.21 11.84
N PHE A 141 17.51 -9.01 11.45
CA PHE A 141 18.84 -8.49 11.75
C PHE A 141 19.09 -8.39 13.25
N LYS A 142 18.09 -7.92 14.02
CA LYS A 142 18.18 -7.86 15.47
C LYS A 142 18.34 -9.25 16.11
N THR A 143 17.51 -10.22 15.73
CA THR A 143 17.61 -11.60 16.23
C THR A 143 18.99 -12.18 15.91
N LEU A 144 19.52 -11.92 14.72
CA LEU A 144 20.83 -12.43 14.31
C LEU A 144 21.97 -11.82 15.14
N ALA A 145 21.94 -10.50 15.37
CA ALA A 145 22.91 -9.83 16.24
C ALA A 145 22.84 -10.35 17.70
N GLU A 146 21.63 -10.62 18.22
CA GLU A 146 21.43 -11.22 19.55
C GLU A 146 22.01 -12.64 19.61
N ASN A 147 21.72 -13.49 18.62
CA ASN A 147 22.25 -14.86 18.55
C ASN A 147 23.79 -14.90 18.54
N GLU A 148 24.42 -13.95 17.84
CA GLU A 148 25.88 -13.87 17.77
C GLU A 148 26.52 -13.40 19.07
N ARG A 149 25.91 -12.41 19.75
CA ARG A 149 26.35 -11.99 21.09
C ARG A 149 26.30 -13.17 22.05
N GLU A 150 25.18 -13.91 22.05
CA GLU A 150 25.05 -15.10 22.88
C GLU A 150 26.08 -16.18 22.54
N ALA A 151 26.36 -16.40 21.25
CA ALA A 151 27.36 -17.36 20.81
C ALA A 151 28.77 -16.95 21.25
N ALA A 152 29.13 -15.67 21.11
CA ALA A 152 30.42 -15.13 21.54
C ALA A 152 30.62 -15.23 23.07
N GLU A 153 29.58 -14.91 23.84
CA GLU A 153 29.56 -15.05 25.30
C GLU A 153 29.71 -16.52 25.73
N ARG A 154 28.98 -17.45 25.09
CA ARG A 154 29.05 -18.89 25.37
C ARG A 154 30.44 -19.48 25.08
N ASP A 155 31.08 -19.04 24.01
CA ASP A 155 32.40 -19.52 23.60
C ASP A 155 33.56 -18.85 24.37
N GLY A 156 33.28 -17.87 25.24
CA GLY A 156 34.28 -17.17 26.05
C GLY A 156 35.31 -16.42 25.21
N ARG A 157 34.89 -15.91 24.04
CA ARG A 157 35.75 -15.17 23.12
C ARG A 157 35.66 -13.67 23.41
N ASP A 158 36.49 -13.20 24.33
CA ASP A 158 36.63 -11.76 24.64
C ASP A 158 37.18 -10.95 23.45
N ASP A 159 37.78 -11.61 22.45
CA ASP A 159 38.31 -11.00 21.21
C ASP A 159 37.39 -11.19 19.99
N ALA A 160 36.12 -11.59 20.17
CA ALA A 160 35.17 -11.70 19.05
C ALA A 160 34.90 -10.31 18.44
N ALA A 161 34.79 -10.24 17.12
CA ALA A 161 34.33 -9.01 16.46
C ALA A 161 32.94 -8.66 16.98
N ASP A 162 32.69 -7.37 17.23
CA ASP A 162 31.35 -6.90 17.58
C ASP A 162 30.37 -7.33 16.46
N PRO A 163 29.15 -7.77 16.83
CA PRO A 163 28.15 -8.16 15.84
C PRO A 163 27.79 -6.96 14.96
N THR A 164 27.46 -7.24 13.70
CA THR A 164 26.96 -6.21 12.76
C THR A 164 25.66 -5.61 13.29
N GLU A 165 25.69 -4.33 13.67
CA GLU A 165 24.55 -3.60 14.23
C GLU A 165 23.75 -2.91 13.12
N ILE A 166 22.51 -3.37 12.93
CA ILE A 166 21.57 -2.81 11.96
C ILE A 166 20.30 -2.36 12.68
N GLU A 167 19.91 -1.10 12.52
CA GLU A 167 18.73 -0.51 13.17
C GLU A 167 17.70 0.05 12.18
N LEU A 168 16.47 0.26 12.65
CA LEU A 168 15.36 0.74 11.83
C LEU A 168 15.22 2.27 11.86
N HIS A 169 14.93 2.86 10.70
CA HIS A 169 14.58 4.26 10.58
C HIS A 169 13.36 4.49 9.66
N HIS A 170 12.25 4.97 10.21
CA HIS A 170 11.07 5.34 9.43
C HIS A 170 10.29 6.50 10.04
N GLY A 171 9.49 7.21 9.23
CA GLY A 171 8.82 8.45 9.61
C GLY A 171 7.86 8.36 10.81
N SER A 172 7.31 7.18 11.12
CA SER A 172 6.43 6.99 12.29
C SER A 172 7.16 6.76 13.63
N LEU A 173 8.50 6.76 13.64
CA LEU A 173 9.27 6.79 14.89
C LEU A 173 9.17 8.19 15.52
N SER A 174 9.23 8.24 16.86
CA SER A 174 9.23 9.53 17.56
C SER A 174 10.45 10.35 17.15
N LYS A 175 10.34 11.68 17.22
CA LYS A 175 11.44 12.56 16.86
C LYS A 175 12.70 12.25 17.68
N GLU A 176 12.54 11.96 18.97
CA GLU A 176 13.66 11.62 19.85
C GLU A 176 14.37 10.34 19.41
N VAL A 177 13.61 9.30 19.04
CA VAL A 177 14.16 8.04 18.55
C VAL A 177 14.91 8.24 17.22
N ARG A 178 14.32 9.01 16.29
CA ARG A 178 14.98 9.28 15.00
C ARG A 178 16.31 9.99 15.17
N VAL A 179 16.36 11.03 16.00
CA VAL A 179 17.60 11.78 16.27
C VAL A 179 18.66 10.87 16.92
N ASP A 180 18.29 10.01 17.86
CA ASP A 180 19.23 9.06 18.48
C ASP A 180 19.84 8.09 17.46
N VAL A 181 18.99 7.51 16.61
CA VAL A 181 19.43 6.58 15.54
C VAL A 181 20.31 7.29 14.52
N GLU A 182 19.93 8.51 14.09
CA GLU A 182 20.71 9.37 13.19
C GLU A 182 22.10 9.68 13.78
N ASP A 183 22.16 10.08 15.06
CA ASP A 183 23.41 10.42 15.75
C ASP A 183 24.32 9.19 15.95
N ARG A 184 23.75 8.03 16.28
CA ARG A 184 24.50 6.76 16.44
C ARG A 184 25.07 6.27 15.11
N PHE A 185 24.30 6.36 14.03
CA PHE A 185 24.80 6.04 12.69
C PHE A 185 25.90 7.01 12.26
N LYS A 186 25.67 8.32 12.42
CA LYS A 186 26.66 9.36 12.09
C LYS A 186 27.98 9.24 12.86
N SER A 187 27.93 8.69 14.07
CA SER A 187 29.12 8.46 14.91
C SER A 187 29.79 7.09 14.71
N GLY A 188 29.25 6.23 13.83
CA GLY A 188 29.77 4.88 13.56
C GLY A 188 29.43 3.86 14.65
N GLY A 189 28.39 4.11 15.45
CA GLY A 189 27.85 3.14 16.42
C GLY A 189 26.81 2.19 15.84
N LEU A 190 26.54 2.29 14.53
CA LEU A 190 25.66 1.43 13.75
C LEU A 190 26.32 1.19 12.39
N ASP A 191 26.35 -0.06 11.94
CA ASP A 191 26.93 -0.44 10.64
C ASP A 191 25.91 -0.27 9.51
N GLY A 192 24.61 -0.40 9.83
CA GLY A 192 23.55 -0.26 8.84
C GLY A 192 22.24 0.33 9.37
N LEU A 193 21.49 0.97 8.46
CA LEU A 193 20.13 1.45 8.73
C LEU A 193 19.13 0.91 7.71
N VAL A 194 18.09 0.22 8.19
CA VAL A 194 16.94 -0.17 7.37
C VAL A 194 15.94 0.97 7.33
N CYS A 195 15.73 1.55 6.14
CA CYS A 195 14.94 2.76 5.96
C CYS A 195 13.96 2.71 4.79
N THR A 196 12.86 3.47 4.92
CA THR A 196 11.98 3.79 3.78
C THR A 196 12.42 5.11 3.14
N SER A 197 11.54 5.76 2.36
CA SER A 197 11.76 7.11 1.80
C SER A 197 12.17 8.21 2.78
N SER A 198 12.07 7.97 4.09
CA SER A 198 12.55 8.92 5.12
C SER A 198 14.04 9.28 5.00
N MET A 199 14.84 8.42 4.37
CA MET A 199 16.29 8.62 4.18
C MET A 199 16.66 8.96 2.72
N GLU A 200 15.70 9.06 1.81
CA GLU A 200 15.96 9.41 0.39
C GLU A 200 16.45 10.85 0.24
N LEU A 201 15.84 11.78 0.97
CA LEU A 201 16.05 13.23 0.77
C LEU A 201 17.07 13.84 1.72
N GLY A 202 18.04 14.58 1.17
CA GLY A 202 18.84 15.70 1.72
C GLY A 202 19.37 15.74 3.18
N ILE A 203 19.10 14.75 4.04
CA ILE A 203 19.54 14.74 5.44
C ILE A 203 21.01 14.32 5.56
N ASP A 204 21.76 15.04 6.39
CA ASP A 204 23.19 14.80 6.67
C ASP A 204 23.37 13.71 7.74
N VAL A 205 23.30 12.46 7.30
CA VAL A 205 23.50 11.26 8.13
C VAL A 205 24.97 10.82 8.24
N GLY A 206 25.91 11.65 7.77
CA GLY A 206 27.34 11.33 7.79
C GLY A 206 27.82 10.61 6.54
N ARG A 207 28.88 9.80 6.68
CA ARG A 207 29.53 9.11 5.56
C ARG A 207 28.82 7.78 5.32
N VAL A 208 28.09 7.67 4.21
CA VAL A 208 27.60 6.40 3.66
C VAL A 208 28.52 5.99 2.53
N ASP A 209 28.99 4.74 2.56
CA ASP A 209 29.84 4.17 1.51
C ASP A 209 29.10 3.18 0.61
N HIS A 210 28.03 2.54 1.08
CA HIS A 210 27.22 1.64 0.26
C HIS A 210 25.71 1.79 0.49
N VAL A 211 24.93 1.47 -0.56
CA VAL A 211 23.46 1.42 -0.48
C VAL A 211 22.95 0.05 -0.91
N VAL A 212 22.16 -0.58 -0.06
CA VAL A 212 21.37 -1.75 -0.42
C VAL A 212 19.94 -1.31 -0.70
N GLN A 213 19.39 -1.74 -1.82
CA GLN A 213 17.98 -1.61 -2.15
C GLN A 213 17.36 -3.01 -2.11
N TYR A 214 16.36 -3.23 -1.27
CA TYR A 214 15.67 -4.52 -1.17
C TYR A 214 14.36 -4.52 -1.98
N GLY A 215 14.28 -5.43 -2.95
CA GLY A 215 13.31 -5.45 -4.03
C GLY A 215 13.58 -4.36 -5.06
N SER A 216 12.92 -4.44 -6.21
CA SER A 216 13.00 -3.41 -7.24
C SER A 216 12.71 -2.01 -6.65
N PRO A 217 13.51 -0.97 -7.00
CA PRO A 217 13.24 0.40 -6.59
C PRO A 217 11.99 0.99 -7.25
N ARG A 218 11.36 0.27 -8.20
CA ARG A 218 10.20 0.64 -9.03
C ARG A 218 10.42 1.81 -10.00
N GLU A 219 11.23 2.79 -9.62
CA GLU A 219 11.54 4.01 -10.40
C GLU A 219 13.06 4.27 -10.47
N VAL A 220 13.53 4.79 -11.60
CA VAL A 220 14.93 5.18 -11.85
C VAL A 220 15.33 6.37 -10.97
N ALA A 221 14.47 7.40 -10.89
CA ALA A 221 14.71 8.56 -10.04
C ALA A 221 15.01 8.16 -8.58
N ARG A 222 14.22 7.22 -8.03
CA ARG A 222 14.40 6.71 -6.66
C ARG A 222 15.72 5.99 -6.48
N LEU A 223 16.09 5.12 -7.42
CA LEU A 223 17.38 4.40 -7.34
C LEU A 223 18.54 5.41 -7.29
N LEU A 224 18.53 6.42 -8.17
CA LEU A 224 19.57 7.44 -8.22
C LEU A 224 19.61 8.30 -6.95
N GLN A 225 18.46 8.71 -6.40
CA GLN A 225 18.41 9.44 -5.13
C GLN A 225 18.95 8.60 -3.96
N ARG A 226 18.54 7.32 -3.89
CA ARG A 226 18.95 6.38 -2.85
C ARG A 226 20.46 6.11 -2.92
N VAL A 227 20.97 5.70 -4.08
CA VAL A 227 22.40 5.39 -4.29
C VAL A 227 23.26 6.65 -4.22
N GLY A 228 22.73 7.80 -4.62
CA GLY A 228 23.38 9.10 -4.44
C GLY A 228 23.68 9.46 -2.99
N ARG A 229 23.14 8.72 -2.01
CA ARG A 229 23.55 8.80 -0.60
C ARG A 229 24.92 8.19 -0.32
N ALA A 230 25.31 7.16 -1.05
CA ALA A 230 26.67 6.63 -1.00
C ALA A 230 27.64 7.57 -1.73
N GLY A 231 28.86 7.73 -1.19
CA GLY A 231 29.93 8.40 -1.92
C GLY A 231 29.74 9.91 -2.10
N HIS A 232 29.15 10.61 -1.12
CA HIS A 232 28.85 12.06 -1.12
C HIS A 232 30.06 13.05 -1.30
N ARG A 233 31.23 12.60 -1.77
CA ARG A 233 32.36 13.46 -2.14
C ARG A 233 32.55 13.46 -3.65
N ARG A 234 32.95 14.60 -4.23
CA ARG A 234 33.11 14.84 -5.68
C ARG A 234 34.00 13.83 -6.45
N ASP A 235 34.75 12.99 -5.74
CA ASP A 235 35.74 12.07 -6.30
C ASP A 235 35.48 10.58 -5.93
N LEU A 236 34.32 10.24 -5.35
CA LEU A 236 33.97 8.86 -4.97
C LEU A 236 32.84 8.31 -5.87
N VAL A 237 32.89 6.99 -6.11
CA VAL A 237 31.84 6.23 -6.79
C VAL A 237 30.69 6.03 -5.80
N SER A 238 29.46 6.23 -6.25
CA SER A 238 28.28 5.88 -5.46
C SER A 238 27.97 4.41 -5.72
N GLU A 239 28.27 3.55 -4.75
CA GLU A 239 28.11 2.10 -4.88
C GLU A 239 26.76 1.64 -4.31
N GLY A 240 26.09 0.75 -5.03
CA GLY A 240 24.80 0.21 -4.64
C GLY A 240 24.55 -1.23 -5.07
N THR A 241 23.73 -1.94 -4.31
CA THR A 241 23.27 -3.30 -4.65
C THR A 241 21.76 -3.39 -4.51
N VAL A 242 21.08 -3.79 -5.58
CA VAL A 242 19.67 -4.14 -5.57
C VAL A 242 19.56 -5.65 -5.32
N VAL A 243 19.05 -6.03 -4.14
CA VAL A 243 18.78 -7.41 -3.76
C VAL A 243 17.33 -7.71 -4.10
N THR A 244 17.10 -8.55 -5.11
CA THR A 244 15.78 -8.82 -5.69
C THR A 244 15.20 -10.16 -5.22
N GLN A 245 13.95 -10.42 -5.57
CA GLN A 245 13.21 -11.63 -5.19
C GLN A 245 12.94 -12.58 -6.39
N GLY A 246 13.74 -12.45 -7.45
CA GLY A 246 13.59 -13.25 -8.66
C GLY A 246 12.49 -12.74 -9.61
N GLY A 247 12.29 -13.47 -10.70
CA GLY A 247 11.23 -13.21 -11.69
C GLY A 247 11.18 -11.76 -12.18
N ASP A 248 9.98 -11.18 -12.15
CA ASP A 248 9.72 -9.82 -12.64
C ASP A 248 10.41 -8.74 -11.81
N ASP A 249 10.58 -8.96 -10.50
CA ASP A 249 11.30 -8.03 -9.62
C ASP A 249 12.76 -7.88 -10.06
N THR A 250 13.42 -8.99 -10.43
CA THR A 250 14.79 -8.98 -10.97
C THR A 250 14.86 -8.31 -12.34
N LEU A 251 13.96 -8.67 -13.27
CA LEU A 251 13.96 -8.06 -14.62
C LEU A 251 13.71 -6.55 -14.55
N GLU A 252 12.82 -6.11 -13.66
CA GLU A 252 12.52 -4.70 -13.41
C GLU A 252 13.73 -3.97 -12.82
N ALA A 253 14.37 -4.54 -11.79
CA ALA A 253 15.58 -3.99 -11.20
C ALA A 253 16.73 -3.89 -12.22
N MET A 254 16.89 -4.89 -13.10
CA MET A 254 17.86 -4.85 -14.19
C MET A 254 17.60 -3.68 -15.13
N ALA A 255 16.36 -3.52 -15.59
CA ALA A 255 15.96 -2.40 -16.45
C ALA A 255 16.23 -1.04 -15.76
N ILE A 256 15.83 -0.90 -14.50
CA ILE A 256 16.03 0.34 -13.74
C ILE A 256 17.52 0.64 -13.53
N ALA A 257 18.33 -0.36 -13.17
CA ALA A 257 19.76 -0.16 -12.95
C ALA A 257 20.51 0.22 -14.24
N ARG A 258 20.16 -0.39 -15.39
CA ARG A 258 20.71 0.02 -16.70
C ARG A 258 20.31 1.44 -17.04
N ARG A 259 19.02 1.79 -16.90
CA ARG A 259 18.50 3.14 -17.15
C ARG A 259 19.15 4.18 -16.24
N ALA A 260 19.37 3.86 -14.97
CA ALA A 260 20.08 4.71 -14.02
C ALA A 260 21.54 4.97 -14.47
N GLY A 261 22.23 3.93 -14.94
CA GLY A 261 23.59 4.05 -15.49
C GLY A 261 23.66 4.89 -16.78
N GLU A 262 22.56 5.00 -17.52
CA GLU A 262 22.42 5.84 -18.71
C GLU A 262 21.70 7.18 -18.45
N GLU A 263 21.42 7.51 -17.18
CA GLU A 263 20.70 8.73 -16.77
C GLU A 263 19.30 8.89 -17.43
N LEU A 264 18.66 7.76 -17.77
CA LEU A 264 17.32 7.72 -18.38
C LEU A 264 16.21 7.74 -17.31
N VAL A 265 16.06 8.91 -16.67
CA VAL A 265 15.07 9.17 -15.61
C VAL A 265 13.68 9.46 -16.18
N GLU A 266 12.65 9.11 -15.42
CA GLU A 266 11.25 9.41 -15.75
C GLU A 266 10.96 10.92 -15.78
N PRO A 267 9.98 11.37 -16.60
CA PRO A 267 9.54 12.76 -16.59
C PRO A 267 8.93 13.14 -15.24
N ALA A 268 9.02 14.42 -14.86
CA ALA A 268 8.60 14.92 -13.55
C ALA A 268 7.07 15.04 -13.34
N ASN A 269 6.27 14.56 -14.30
CA ASN A 269 4.80 14.62 -14.37
C ASN A 269 4.18 15.85 -13.67
N ILE A 270 4.35 17.04 -14.27
CA ILE A 270 3.93 18.29 -13.63
C ILE A 270 2.41 18.29 -13.41
N HIS A 271 1.99 18.68 -12.21
CA HIS A 271 0.57 18.85 -11.88
C HIS A 271 -0.01 20.12 -12.52
N HIS A 272 -0.37 20.02 -13.80
CA HIS A 272 -1.01 21.09 -14.55
C HIS A 272 -2.45 21.33 -14.07
N GLY A 273 -3.01 22.53 -14.30
CA GLY A 273 -4.45 22.79 -14.31
C GLY A 273 -5.26 22.64 -12.99
N SER A 274 -4.64 22.42 -11.84
CA SER A 274 -5.32 22.26 -10.53
C SER A 274 -6.22 23.42 -10.13
N LEU A 275 -7.52 23.28 -10.34
CA LEU A 275 -8.51 24.34 -10.11
C LEU A 275 -8.72 24.60 -8.61
N ASP A 276 -8.52 23.61 -7.75
CA ASP A 276 -8.50 23.80 -6.30
C ASP A 276 -7.29 24.64 -5.85
N THR A 277 -6.13 24.49 -6.50
CA THR A 277 -4.98 25.38 -6.31
C THR A 277 -5.30 26.78 -6.84
N VAL A 278 -5.93 26.91 -8.01
CA VAL A 278 -6.40 28.19 -8.55
C VAL A 278 -7.33 28.88 -7.54
N ALA A 279 -8.33 28.16 -7.04
CA ALA A 279 -9.29 28.64 -6.04
C ALA A 279 -8.57 29.14 -4.77
N ASN A 280 -7.66 28.32 -4.24
CA ASN A 280 -6.84 28.67 -3.08
C ASN A 280 -6.01 29.94 -3.31
N GLN A 281 -5.38 30.07 -4.48
CA GLN A 281 -4.48 31.17 -4.78
C GLN A 281 -5.20 32.47 -5.15
N ILE A 282 -6.42 32.42 -5.70
CA ILE A 282 -7.28 33.61 -5.86
C ILE A 282 -7.59 34.19 -4.48
N VAL A 283 -7.99 33.35 -3.52
CA VAL A 283 -8.23 33.80 -2.14
C VAL A 283 -6.95 34.34 -1.51
N GLY A 284 -5.79 33.71 -1.78
CA GLY A 284 -4.48 34.20 -1.37
C GLY A 284 -4.14 35.59 -1.92
N LEU A 285 -4.41 35.84 -3.20
CA LEU A 285 -4.23 37.16 -3.84
C LEU A 285 -5.09 38.23 -3.19
N VAL A 286 -6.38 37.94 -3.01
CA VAL A 286 -7.31 38.84 -2.31
C VAL A 286 -6.85 39.06 -0.86
N MET A 287 -6.29 38.05 -0.20
CA MET A 287 -5.71 38.18 1.13
C MET A 287 -4.52 39.15 1.20
N ASP A 288 -3.65 39.14 0.18
CA ASP A 288 -2.48 40.02 0.10
C ASP A 288 -2.87 41.48 -0.16
N GLU A 289 -3.73 41.74 -1.15
CA GLU A 289 -3.99 43.08 -1.69
C GLU A 289 -5.29 43.71 -1.13
N GLY A 290 -6.21 42.89 -0.61
CA GLY A 290 -7.52 43.32 -0.12
C GLY A 290 -8.59 43.40 -1.21
N GLU A 291 -8.23 44.00 -2.34
CA GLU A 291 -9.04 44.20 -3.54
C GLU A 291 -8.14 43.98 -4.77
N VAL A 292 -8.59 43.22 -5.77
CA VAL A 292 -7.84 42.97 -7.01
C VAL A 292 -8.77 42.82 -8.21
N HIS A 293 -8.39 43.37 -9.36
CA HIS A 293 -9.16 43.19 -10.59
C HIS A 293 -9.04 41.74 -11.09
N ALA A 294 -10.14 41.11 -11.49
CA ALA A 294 -10.17 39.70 -11.87
C ALA A 294 -9.22 39.40 -13.04
N ARG A 295 -9.12 40.31 -14.02
CA ARG A 295 -8.12 40.23 -15.10
C ARG A 295 -6.67 40.15 -14.59
N GLU A 296 -6.32 40.91 -13.55
CA GLU A 296 -4.98 40.87 -12.97
C GLU A 296 -4.73 39.58 -12.19
N ALA A 297 -5.75 39.07 -11.49
CA ALA A 297 -5.69 37.77 -10.82
C ALA A 297 -5.47 36.65 -11.84
N TYR A 298 -6.25 36.62 -12.92
CA TYR A 298 -6.11 35.68 -14.03
C TYR A 298 -4.70 35.72 -14.65
N GLN A 299 -4.18 36.92 -14.93
CA GLN A 299 -2.81 37.07 -15.44
C GLN A 299 -1.77 36.55 -14.45
N THR A 300 -1.95 36.79 -13.15
CA THR A 300 -0.99 36.31 -12.14
C THR A 300 -0.94 34.78 -12.09
N ILE A 301 -2.09 34.14 -12.20
CA ILE A 301 -2.21 32.67 -12.20
C ILE A 301 -1.65 32.08 -13.49
N THR A 302 -2.06 32.58 -14.65
CA THR A 302 -1.60 32.07 -15.97
C THR A 302 -0.14 32.38 -16.30
N ASN A 303 0.49 33.28 -15.53
CA ASN A 303 1.94 33.48 -15.57
C ASN A 303 2.72 32.30 -14.94
N ALA A 304 2.10 31.53 -14.06
CA ALA A 304 2.65 30.27 -13.58
C ALA A 304 2.45 29.17 -14.64
N TYR A 305 3.51 28.41 -14.92
CA TYR A 305 3.53 27.42 -16.00
C TYR A 305 2.45 26.33 -15.88
N PRO A 306 2.17 25.75 -14.69
CA PRO A 306 1.11 24.76 -14.54
C PRO A 306 -0.28 25.24 -14.98
N PHE A 307 -0.53 26.56 -14.98
CA PHE A 307 -1.81 27.18 -15.31
C PHE A 307 -1.76 27.99 -16.61
N ALA A 308 -0.73 27.79 -17.45
CA ALA A 308 -0.49 28.56 -18.66
C ALA A 308 -1.63 28.51 -19.70
N ASP A 309 -2.40 27.41 -19.65
CA ASP A 309 -3.48 27.08 -20.58
C ASP A 309 -4.87 27.16 -19.91
N LEU A 310 -4.95 27.62 -18.65
CA LEU A 310 -6.22 27.88 -17.96
C LEU A 310 -7.04 28.89 -18.77
N SER A 311 -8.22 28.51 -19.22
CA SER A 311 -9.06 29.38 -20.03
C SER A 311 -9.74 30.47 -19.19
N GLU A 312 -10.07 31.60 -19.81
CA GLU A 312 -10.82 32.67 -19.13
C GLU A 312 -12.20 32.19 -18.61
N PRO A 313 -12.99 31.36 -19.36
CA PRO A 313 -14.23 30.80 -18.85
C PRO A 313 -14.07 29.94 -17.59
N GLU A 314 -13.11 29.01 -17.56
CA GLU A 314 -12.85 28.17 -16.39
C GLU A 314 -12.46 29.01 -15.16
N PHE A 315 -11.60 30.02 -15.36
CA PHE A 315 -11.26 30.95 -14.28
C PHE A 315 -12.50 31.69 -13.74
N GLN A 316 -13.39 32.14 -14.62
CA GLN A 316 -14.63 32.81 -14.20
C GLN A 316 -15.55 31.88 -13.41
N GLU A 317 -15.65 30.61 -13.80
CA GLU A 317 -16.43 29.60 -13.07
C GLU A 317 -15.87 29.39 -11.66
N VAL A 318 -14.55 29.26 -11.52
CA VAL A 318 -13.90 29.18 -10.20
C VAL A 318 -14.17 30.42 -9.36
N VAL A 319 -14.09 31.63 -9.94
CA VAL A 319 -14.39 32.87 -9.20
C VAL A 319 -15.84 32.92 -8.74
N ARG A 320 -16.80 32.56 -9.60
CA ARG A 320 -18.23 32.52 -9.23
C ARG A 320 -18.49 31.49 -8.12
N GLU A 321 -17.80 30.35 -8.18
CA GLU A 321 -17.88 29.33 -7.14
C GLU A 321 -17.34 29.86 -5.79
N LEU A 322 -16.22 30.59 -5.80
CA LEU A 322 -15.66 31.22 -4.61
C LEU A 322 -16.56 32.31 -4.01
N ASP A 323 -17.22 33.11 -4.86
CA ASP A 323 -18.22 34.10 -4.44
C ASP A 323 -19.47 33.42 -3.83
N GLY A 324 -19.98 32.37 -4.48
CA GLY A 324 -21.09 31.54 -3.99
C GLY A 324 -20.80 30.91 -2.63
N ASN A 325 -19.57 30.43 -2.44
CA ASN A 325 -19.06 29.90 -1.17
C ASN A 325 -18.70 30.98 -0.15
N ARG A 326 -18.90 32.26 -0.49
CA ARG A 326 -18.65 33.45 0.34
C ARG A 326 -17.20 33.55 0.80
N LEU A 327 -16.26 33.12 -0.02
CA LEU A 327 -14.82 33.21 0.26
C LEU A 327 -14.20 34.53 -0.22
N LEU A 328 -14.82 35.15 -1.20
CA LEU A 328 -14.56 36.49 -1.71
C LEU A 328 -15.88 37.12 -2.13
N TRP A 329 -15.86 38.39 -2.53
CA TRP A 329 -16.95 39.04 -3.25
C TRP A 329 -16.52 39.33 -4.68
N LEU A 330 -17.35 38.97 -5.65
CA LEU A 330 -17.19 39.38 -7.05
C LEU A 330 -18.14 40.56 -7.35
N ASP A 331 -17.59 41.71 -7.74
CA ASP A 331 -18.35 42.77 -8.39
C ASP A 331 -18.26 42.60 -9.91
N GLU A 332 -19.34 42.07 -10.52
CA GLU A 332 -19.41 41.86 -11.97
C GLU A 332 -19.45 43.16 -12.78
N GLU A 333 -19.85 44.31 -12.20
CA GLU A 333 -19.88 45.59 -12.93
C GLU A 333 -18.48 46.17 -13.09
N THR A 334 -17.62 45.99 -12.08
CA THR A 334 -16.25 46.53 -12.06
C THR A 334 -15.16 45.49 -12.31
N ASP A 335 -15.52 44.20 -12.40
CA ASP A 335 -14.61 43.06 -12.54
C ASP A 335 -13.59 42.98 -11.37
N THR A 336 -14.08 43.21 -10.16
CA THR A 336 -13.26 43.34 -8.95
C THR A 336 -13.53 42.21 -7.96
N LEU A 337 -12.46 41.67 -7.37
CA LEU A 337 -12.49 40.65 -6.32
C LEU A 337 -12.09 41.25 -4.98
N GLU A 338 -12.94 41.10 -3.97
CA GLU A 338 -12.75 41.70 -2.63
C GLU A 338 -12.81 40.67 -1.50
N LYS A 339 -12.21 41.02 -0.35
CA LYS A 339 -12.35 40.23 0.88
C LYS A 339 -13.80 40.15 1.32
N SER A 340 -14.25 38.92 1.59
CA SER A 340 -15.49 38.63 2.32
C SER A 340 -15.20 38.39 3.81
N GLY A 341 -16.25 38.13 4.60
CA GLY A 341 -16.10 37.68 5.98
C GLY A 341 -15.48 36.28 6.11
N GLY A 342 -15.55 35.45 5.06
CA GLY A 342 -15.05 34.08 5.04
C GLY A 342 -13.58 33.94 4.62
N THR A 343 -13.05 34.91 3.87
CA THR A 343 -11.69 34.88 3.29
C THR A 343 -10.61 34.51 4.30
N TRP A 344 -10.59 35.21 5.45
CA TRP A 344 -9.57 35.01 6.48
C TRP A 344 -9.65 33.61 7.09
N GLN A 345 -10.86 33.14 7.43
CA GLN A 345 -11.07 31.84 8.07
C GLN A 345 -10.65 30.70 7.15
N TYR A 346 -11.04 30.81 5.87
CA TYR A 346 -10.68 29.83 4.85
C TYR A 346 -9.17 29.79 4.61
N PHE A 347 -8.51 30.94 4.42
CA PHE A 347 -7.09 30.98 4.05
C PHE A 347 -6.20 30.34 5.11
N TYR A 348 -6.43 30.63 6.40
CA TYR A 348 -5.68 30.00 7.49
C TYR A 348 -6.05 28.53 7.73
N ALA A 349 -7.25 28.11 7.33
CA ALA A 349 -7.62 26.70 7.34
C ALA A 349 -6.95 25.92 6.20
N ASN A 350 -6.72 26.55 5.04
CA ASN A 350 -6.24 25.94 3.80
C ASN A 350 -4.91 26.55 3.32
N LEU A 351 -3.90 26.62 4.20
CA LEU A 351 -2.59 27.19 3.84
C LEU A 351 -1.82 26.36 2.81
N SER A 352 -2.05 25.05 2.77
CA SER A 352 -1.35 24.11 1.89
C SER A 352 -2.33 23.27 1.10
N MET A 353 -1.90 22.87 -0.11
CA MET A 353 -2.60 21.89 -0.93
C MET A 353 -2.39 20.44 -0.48
N ILE A 354 -1.55 20.19 0.54
CA ILE A 354 -1.44 18.87 1.17
C ILE A 354 -2.83 18.50 1.75
N PRO A 355 -3.41 17.34 1.39
CA PRO A 355 -4.68 16.90 1.95
C PRO A 355 -4.54 16.60 3.44
N ASP A 356 -5.60 16.86 4.21
CA ASP A 356 -5.67 16.45 5.61
C ASP A 356 -5.99 14.94 5.63
N GLU A 357 -5.01 14.09 5.98
CA GLU A 357 -5.23 12.64 6.12
C GLU A 357 -5.78 12.31 7.51
N SER A 358 -6.81 11.46 7.56
CA SER A 358 -7.24 10.78 8.79
C SER A 358 -6.88 9.29 8.74
N THR A 359 -6.90 8.63 9.89
CA THR A 359 -6.53 7.22 10.00
C THR A 359 -7.63 6.47 10.72
N TYR A 360 -8.04 5.31 10.19
CA TYR A 360 -9.01 4.42 10.82
C TYR A 360 -8.32 3.42 11.72
N GLU A 361 -8.87 3.16 12.90
CA GLU A 361 -8.42 2.09 13.78
C GLU A 361 -8.85 0.72 13.23
N VAL A 362 -7.94 -0.24 13.12
CA VAL A 362 -8.26 -1.60 12.71
C VAL A 362 -8.50 -2.44 13.96
N CYS A 363 -9.70 -3.02 14.08
CA CYS A 363 -10.09 -3.85 15.22
C CYS A 363 -10.45 -5.27 14.81
N ASP A 364 -9.80 -6.24 15.45
CA ASP A 364 -10.18 -7.65 15.32
C ASP A 364 -11.49 -7.88 16.05
N MET A 365 -12.54 -8.29 15.34
CA MET A 365 -13.84 -8.60 15.94
C MET A 365 -13.80 -9.85 16.82
N SER A 366 -12.87 -10.77 16.57
CA SER A 366 -12.74 -12.02 17.32
C SER A 366 -12.08 -11.82 18.69
N SER A 367 -11.01 -11.02 18.75
CA SER A 367 -10.30 -10.70 20.00
C SER A 367 -10.68 -9.35 20.63
N ARG A 368 -11.40 -8.48 19.91
CA ARG A 368 -11.67 -7.06 20.25
C ARG A 368 -10.39 -6.26 20.54
N ARG A 369 -9.31 -6.58 19.82
CA ARG A 369 -8.01 -5.94 19.96
C ARG A 369 -7.74 -5.01 18.78
N GLY A 370 -7.17 -3.84 19.07
CA GLY A 370 -6.60 -2.96 18.05
C GLY A 370 -5.38 -3.60 17.38
N ILE A 371 -5.50 -3.86 16.09
CA ILE A 371 -4.46 -4.44 15.23
C ILE A 371 -3.55 -3.34 14.67
N GLY A 372 -4.05 -2.13 14.46
CA GLY A 372 -3.26 -1.04 13.91
C GLY A 372 -4.14 0.07 13.38
N THR A 373 -3.64 0.83 12.42
CA THR A 373 -4.39 1.87 11.73
C THR A 373 -4.23 1.73 10.23
N LEU A 374 -5.23 2.17 9.48
CA LEU A 374 -5.22 2.31 8.03
C LEU A 374 -5.44 3.78 7.67
N ASP A 375 -4.78 4.25 6.61
CA ASP A 375 -5.02 5.60 6.09
C ASP A 375 -6.43 5.70 5.49
N GLU A 376 -7.09 6.86 5.65
CA GLU A 376 -8.47 7.06 5.19
C GLU A 376 -8.64 6.84 3.69
N GLN A 377 -7.66 7.25 2.88
CA GLN A 377 -7.69 7.01 1.44
C GLN A 377 -7.73 5.50 1.12
N PHE A 378 -7.01 4.67 1.89
CA PHE A 378 -7.10 3.21 1.75
C PHE A 378 -8.51 2.72 2.11
N VAL A 379 -9.06 3.21 3.22
CA VAL A 379 -10.38 2.77 3.67
C VAL A 379 -11.46 3.11 2.65
N VAL A 380 -11.42 4.30 2.08
CA VAL A 380 -12.45 4.73 1.12
C VAL A 380 -12.27 4.09 -0.24
N ASN A 381 -11.04 3.90 -0.71
CA ASN A 381 -10.80 3.31 -2.03
C ASN A 381 -10.97 1.78 -2.04
N PHE A 382 -10.73 1.11 -0.91
CA PHE A 382 -10.54 -0.34 -0.88
C PHE A 382 -11.29 -1.05 0.25
N ALA A 383 -11.56 -0.42 1.39
CA ALA A 383 -12.10 -1.15 2.55
C ALA A 383 -13.62 -1.39 2.43
N GLY A 384 -14.01 -2.35 1.60
CA GLY A 384 -15.36 -2.89 1.52
C GLY A 384 -15.57 -4.11 2.42
N PRO A 385 -16.79 -4.39 2.91
CA PRO A 385 -17.10 -5.67 3.55
C PRO A 385 -16.78 -6.85 2.62
N GLY A 386 -15.94 -7.77 3.09
CA GLY A 386 -15.46 -8.93 2.33
C GLY A 386 -14.05 -8.75 1.77
N GLU A 387 -13.57 -7.52 1.61
CA GLU A 387 -12.23 -7.22 1.11
C GLU A 387 -11.16 -7.69 2.08
N THR A 388 -9.99 -8.03 1.54
CA THR A 388 -8.91 -8.63 2.31
C THR A 388 -7.66 -7.78 2.21
N PHE A 389 -6.98 -7.59 3.33
CA PHE A 389 -5.75 -6.81 3.37
C PHE A 389 -4.81 -7.37 4.42
N VAL A 390 -3.59 -6.89 4.38
CA VAL A 390 -2.50 -7.40 5.18
C VAL A 390 -2.09 -6.36 6.21
N GLN A 391 -2.08 -6.75 7.48
CA GLN A 391 -1.64 -5.88 8.56
C GLN A 391 -0.95 -6.68 9.65
N ARG A 392 0.26 -6.25 10.01
CA ARG A 392 1.17 -6.96 10.94
C ARG A 392 1.53 -8.39 10.51
N GLY A 393 1.59 -8.66 9.21
CA GLY A 393 1.97 -10.00 8.71
C GLY A 393 0.84 -11.03 8.79
N GLU A 394 -0.36 -10.63 9.21
CA GLU A 394 -1.56 -11.44 9.20
C GLU A 394 -2.52 -10.87 8.16
N MET A 395 -3.26 -11.73 7.45
CA MET A 395 -4.33 -11.27 6.58
C MET A 395 -5.64 -11.14 7.34
N TRP A 396 -6.35 -10.09 6.98
CA TRP A 396 -7.58 -9.68 7.61
C TRP A 396 -8.64 -9.51 6.55
N ARG A 397 -9.79 -10.14 6.77
CA ARG A 397 -11.01 -9.86 6.01
C ARG A 397 -11.81 -8.78 6.70
N ILE A 398 -12.10 -7.71 5.98
CA ILE A 398 -12.96 -6.63 6.43
C ILE A 398 -14.37 -7.19 6.60
N THR A 399 -14.90 -7.05 7.81
CA THR A 399 -16.28 -7.42 8.12
C THR A 399 -17.19 -6.22 7.91
N GLU A 400 -16.73 -5.06 8.37
CA GLU A 400 -17.48 -3.81 8.35
C GLU A 400 -16.51 -2.63 8.48
N VAL A 401 -16.84 -1.51 7.85
CA VAL A 401 -16.20 -0.22 8.10
C VAL A 401 -17.19 0.66 8.84
N ASP A 402 -16.86 0.98 10.08
CA ASP A 402 -17.58 1.95 10.90
C ASP A 402 -17.02 3.34 10.61
N GLU A 403 -17.72 4.03 9.71
CA GLU A 403 -17.41 5.40 9.33
C GLU A 403 -17.58 6.40 10.50
N GLU A 404 -18.48 6.16 11.44
CA GLU A 404 -18.73 7.12 12.53
C GLU A 404 -17.64 7.04 13.61
N GLU A 405 -17.15 5.84 13.91
CA GLU A 405 -16.08 5.61 14.88
C GLU A 405 -14.67 5.61 14.27
N GLU A 406 -14.54 5.88 12.95
CA GLU A 406 -13.28 5.75 12.20
C GLU A 406 -12.62 4.39 12.46
N ARG A 407 -13.39 3.30 12.36
CA ARG A 407 -12.93 1.95 12.72
C ARG A 407 -13.22 0.92 11.63
N VAL A 408 -12.20 0.15 11.25
CA VAL A 408 -12.34 -1.00 10.35
C VAL A 408 -12.38 -2.28 11.19
N ASN A 409 -13.52 -2.95 11.18
CA ASN A 409 -13.76 -4.20 11.90
C ASN A 409 -13.36 -5.38 11.00
N VAL A 410 -12.48 -6.25 11.49
CA VAL A 410 -11.89 -7.32 10.68
C VAL A 410 -11.92 -8.69 11.35
N THR A 411 -11.71 -9.74 10.56
CA THR A 411 -11.52 -11.11 11.03
C THR A 411 -10.30 -11.74 10.35
N PRO A 412 -9.52 -12.58 11.05
CA PRO A 412 -8.30 -13.14 10.47
C PRO A 412 -8.62 -14.21 9.41
N ILE A 413 -7.81 -14.27 8.34
CA ILE A 413 -7.90 -15.31 7.30
C ILE A 413 -6.86 -16.41 7.60
N PRO A 414 -7.29 -17.68 7.84
CA PRO A 414 -6.38 -18.74 8.31
C PRO A 414 -5.48 -19.38 7.25
N ASP A 415 -5.82 -19.26 5.96
CA ASP A 415 -5.10 -19.90 4.86
C ASP A 415 -5.02 -18.94 3.66
N PRO A 416 -3.88 -18.29 3.42
CA PRO A 416 -3.68 -17.33 2.33
C PRO A 416 -3.80 -17.94 0.95
N THR A 417 -3.53 -19.25 0.84
CA THR A 417 -3.29 -19.87 -0.47
C THR A 417 -4.54 -19.95 -1.34
N GLY A 418 -5.73 -19.79 -0.76
CA GLY A 418 -7.01 -19.79 -1.47
C GLY A 418 -7.61 -18.42 -1.78
N GLU A 419 -7.19 -17.37 -1.06
CA GLU A 419 -7.71 -16.00 -1.20
C GLU A 419 -6.51 -15.05 -1.15
N VAL A 420 -5.90 -14.84 -2.32
CA VAL A 420 -4.82 -13.86 -2.49
C VAL A 420 -5.44 -12.47 -2.34
N PRO A 421 -4.88 -11.58 -1.50
CA PRO A 421 -5.40 -10.23 -1.38
C PRO A 421 -5.27 -9.46 -2.69
N SER A 422 -6.25 -8.61 -2.96
CA SER A 422 -6.33 -7.71 -4.12
C SER A 422 -5.39 -6.50 -4.00
N TRP A 423 -4.68 -6.32 -2.87
CA TRP A 423 -3.80 -5.16 -2.71
C TRP A 423 -2.82 -5.26 -1.53
N VAL A 424 -1.56 -4.87 -1.78
CA VAL A 424 -0.46 -4.78 -0.80
C VAL A 424 0.03 -3.33 -0.72
N GLY A 425 -0.68 -2.45 0.00
CA GLY A 425 -0.19 -1.09 0.25
C GLY A 425 -0.09 -0.20 -1.00
N GLN A 426 0.15 1.11 -0.79
CA GLN A 426 0.55 2.01 -1.87
C GLN A 426 1.93 1.58 -2.36
N GLU A 427 1.97 0.60 -3.28
CA GLU A 427 3.19 0.27 -3.99
C GLU A 427 3.61 1.48 -4.84
N ILE A 428 4.92 1.72 -4.90
CA ILE A 428 5.48 2.74 -5.79
C ILE A 428 5.17 2.26 -7.22
N PRO A 429 4.52 3.10 -8.07
CA PRO A 429 4.17 2.70 -9.41
C PRO A 429 5.42 2.40 -10.23
N VAL A 430 5.24 1.52 -11.20
CA VAL A 430 6.30 1.16 -12.16
C VAL A 430 5.97 1.90 -13.45
N PRO A 431 6.86 2.80 -13.90
CA PRO A 431 6.64 3.61 -15.10
C PRO A 431 6.60 2.76 -16.37
N LYS A 432 5.81 3.20 -17.35
CA LYS A 432 5.69 2.55 -18.67
C LYS A 432 7.04 2.23 -19.33
N PRO A 433 8.04 3.15 -19.39
CA PRO A 433 9.32 2.85 -20.03
C PRO A 433 10.13 1.73 -19.37
N VAL A 434 9.95 1.53 -18.05
CA VAL A 434 10.59 0.42 -17.32
C VAL A 434 9.88 -0.89 -17.67
N ALA A 435 8.54 -0.88 -17.62
CA ALA A 435 7.75 -2.07 -17.90
C ALA A 435 7.92 -2.56 -19.36
N GLU A 436 7.98 -1.64 -20.32
CA GLU A 436 8.26 -1.94 -21.72
C GLU A 436 9.64 -2.58 -21.90
N GLU A 437 10.64 -2.09 -21.16
CA GLU A 437 11.98 -2.68 -21.22
C GLU A 437 11.99 -4.13 -20.69
N VAL A 438 11.25 -4.41 -19.61
CA VAL A 438 11.04 -5.80 -19.14
C VAL A 438 10.33 -6.64 -20.20
N GLY A 439 9.29 -6.08 -20.84
CA GLY A 439 8.61 -6.70 -21.97
C GLY A 439 9.56 -7.06 -23.12
N ARG A 440 10.51 -6.17 -23.42
CA ARG A 440 11.54 -6.37 -24.44
C ARG A 440 12.54 -7.45 -24.05
N ILE A 441 13.02 -7.47 -22.81
CA ILE A 441 13.91 -8.52 -22.29
C ILE A 441 13.23 -9.89 -22.46
N ARG A 442 11.95 -10.02 -22.09
CA ARG A 442 11.17 -11.25 -22.29
C ARG A 442 11.09 -11.64 -23.77
N GLY A 443 10.84 -10.67 -24.66
CA GLY A 443 10.76 -10.88 -26.10
C GLY A 443 12.07 -11.35 -26.72
N GLU A 444 13.18 -10.69 -26.39
CA GLU A 444 14.54 -11.06 -26.83
C GLU A 444 14.91 -12.48 -26.35
N ALA A 445 14.69 -12.76 -25.06
CA ALA A 445 14.95 -14.07 -24.48
C ALA A 445 14.11 -15.16 -25.15
N ALA A 446 12.81 -14.92 -25.33
CA ALA A 446 11.91 -15.86 -25.98
C ALA A 446 12.30 -16.15 -27.43
N ALA A 447 12.67 -15.13 -28.20
CA ALA A 447 13.13 -15.27 -29.57
C ALA A 447 14.44 -16.10 -29.65
N ALA A 448 15.39 -15.83 -28.75
CA ALA A 448 16.66 -16.56 -28.70
C ALA A 448 16.45 -18.04 -28.32
N LEU A 449 15.60 -18.33 -27.33
CA LEU A 449 15.24 -19.69 -26.91
C LEU A 449 14.53 -20.45 -28.03
N ALA A 450 13.56 -19.83 -28.71
CA ALA A 450 12.86 -20.41 -29.85
C ALA A 450 13.80 -20.70 -31.05
N ALA A 451 14.87 -19.92 -31.20
CA ALA A 451 15.93 -20.15 -32.19
C ALA A 451 16.92 -21.27 -31.80
N GLY A 452 16.76 -21.88 -30.63
CA GLY A 452 17.58 -22.99 -30.14
C GLY A 452 18.75 -22.60 -29.23
N SER A 453 18.79 -21.35 -28.75
CA SER A 453 19.76 -20.93 -27.73
C SER A 453 19.44 -21.60 -26.39
N THR A 454 20.47 -21.95 -25.62
CA THR A 454 20.28 -22.50 -24.26
C THR A 454 19.96 -21.38 -23.27
N PRO A 455 19.18 -21.61 -22.21
CA PRO A 455 18.91 -20.61 -21.16
C PRO A 455 20.17 -19.93 -20.62
N THR A 456 21.24 -20.68 -20.37
CA THR A 456 22.54 -20.15 -19.91
C THR A 456 23.18 -19.17 -20.90
N ALA A 457 23.05 -19.42 -22.20
CA ALA A 457 23.62 -18.53 -23.22
C ALA A 457 22.83 -17.21 -23.33
N VAL A 458 21.51 -17.28 -23.16
CA VAL A 458 20.64 -16.10 -23.11
C VAL A 458 20.93 -15.29 -21.84
N ALA A 459 21.09 -15.95 -20.70
CA ALA A 459 21.45 -15.31 -19.44
C ALA A 459 22.82 -14.61 -19.52
N ALA A 460 23.82 -15.23 -20.13
CA ALA A 460 25.14 -14.64 -20.34
C ALA A 460 25.09 -13.38 -21.23
N ASP A 461 24.35 -13.42 -22.36
CA ASP A 461 24.18 -12.26 -23.24
C ASP A 461 23.53 -11.07 -22.52
N LEU A 462 22.51 -11.33 -21.69
CA LEU A 462 21.84 -10.31 -20.90
C LEU A 462 22.74 -9.77 -19.78
N ALA A 463 23.52 -10.63 -19.11
CA ALA A 463 24.45 -10.21 -18.06
C ALA A 463 25.61 -9.32 -18.61
N GLU A 464 25.92 -9.37 -19.91
CA GLU A 464 26.86 -8.42 -20.53
C GLU A 464 26.25 -7.02 -20.74
N ARG A 465 24.92 -6.92 -20.84
CA ARG A 465 24.19 -5.68 -21.16
C ARG A 465 23.58 -5.00 -19.94
N TYR A 466 23.28 -5.77 -18.90
CA TYR A 466 22.64 -5.33 -17.67
C TYR A 466 23.61 -5.50 -16.49
N PRO A 467 23.54 -4.63 -15.46
CA PRO A 467 24.50 -4.67 -14.37
C PRO A 467 24.14 -5.76 -13.35
N THR A 468 24.30 -7.02 -13.76
CA THR A 468 23.92 -8.21 -13.00
C THR A 468 24.84 -9.39 -13.37
N ASP A 469 24.60 -10.57 -12.80
CA ASP A 469 25.35 -11.79 -13.10
C ASP A 469 24.49 -12.87 -13.79
N GLU A 470 25.16 -13.84 -14.41
CA GLU A 470 24.49 -14.90 -15.18
C GLU A 470 23.53 -15.74 -14.35
N GLU A 471 23.84 -15.97 -13.07
CA GLU A 471 23.01 -16.79 -12.17
C GLU A 471 21.70 -16.05 -11.84
N THR A 472 21.79 -14.76 -11.52
CA THR A 472 20.64 -13.87 -11.26
C THR A 472 19.72 -13.80 -12.48
N VAL A 473 20.28 -13.61 -13.69
CA VAL A 473 19.48 -13.58 -14.92
C VAL A 473 18.84 -14.93 -15.22
N ALA A 474 19.58 -16.03 -15.05
CA ALA A 474 19.04 -17.36 -15.28
C ALA A 474 17.86 -17.69 -14.35
N ALA A 475 17.94 -17.27 -13.08
CA ALA A 475 16.84 -17.39 -12.13
C ALA A 475 15.62 -16.55 -12.56
N ALA A 476 15.85 -15.29 -12.95
CA ALA A 476 14.79 -14.39 -13.41
C ALA A 476 14.06 -14.88 -14.67
N LEU A 477 14.80 -15.50 -15.60
CA LEU A 477 14.24 -16.00 -16.87
C LEU A 477 13.52 -17.34 -16.74
N LYS A 478 13.50 -17.98 -15.57
CA LYS A 478 12.87 -19.30 -15.39
C LYS A 478 11.43 -19.35 -15.90
N ALA A 479 10.62 -18.36 -15.56
CA ALA A 479 9.24 -18.28 -16.02
C ALA A 479 9.14 -18.10 -17.56
N VAL A 480 10.05 -17.36 -18.18
CA VAL A 480 10.12 -17.19 -19.64
C VAL A 480 10.50 -18.50 -20.32
N VAL A 481 11.47 -19.24 -19.77
CA VAL A 481 11.89 -20.55 -20.27
C VAL A 481 10.72 -21.53 -20.23
N ASP A 482 10.05 -21.65 -19.07
CA ASP A 482 8.89 -22.52 -18.90
C ASP A 482 7.76 -22.15 -19.89
N HIS A 483 7.59 -20.85 -20.16
CA HIS A 483 6.59 -20.33 -21.10
C HIS A 483 6.88 -20.71 -22.56
N VAL A 484 8.15 -20.62 -22.97
CA VAL A 484 8.61 -20.99 -24.32
C VAL A 484 8.56 -22.51 -24.50
N ASP A 485 9.00 -23.29 -23.51
CA ASP A 485 8.99 -24.76 -23.56
C ASP A 485 7.56 -25.32 -23.67
N ALA A 486 6.59 -24.64 -23.06
CA ALA A 486 5.16 -24.95 -23.18
C ALA A 486 4.54 -24.49 -24.52
N GLY A 487 5.27 -23.73 -25.34
CA GLY A 487 4.80 -23.22 -26.63
C GLY A 487 3.72 -22.14 -26.51
N HIS A 488 3.71 -21.40 -25.40
CA HIS A 488 2.78 -20.30 -25.18
C HIS A 488 3.27 -18.98 -25.82
N PRO A 489 2.35 -18.09 -26.23
CA PRO A 489 2.73 -16.76 -26.71
C PRO A 489 3.26 -15.92 -25.54
N VAL A 490 4.52 -15.48 -25.60
CA VAL A 490 5.15 -14.67 -24.53
C VAL A 490 4.64 -13.23 -24.60
N PRO A 491 4.09 -12.65 -23.51
CA PRO A 491 3.76 -11.23 -23.44
C PRO A 491 5.03 -10.36 -23.45
N THR A 492 5.02 -9.30 -24.24
CA THR A 492 6.17 -8.41 -24.49
C THR A 492 5.70 -6.95 -24.54
N ASP A 493 6.62 -6.00 -24.77
CA ASP A 493 6.27 -4.61 -25.10
C ASP A 493 5.43 -4.50 -26.39
N GLU A 494 5.62 -5.44 -27.31
CA GLU A 494 4.87 -5.52 -28.58
C GLU A 494 3.71 -6.54 -28.60
N ARG A 495 3.39 -7.20 -27.47
CA ARG A 495 2.32 -8.22 -27.42
C ARG A 495 1.56 -8.26 -26.09
N ILE A 496 0.24 -8.08 -26.17
CA ILE A 496 -0.71 -8.37 -25.08
C ILE A 496 -1.21 -9.81 -25.17
N VAL A 497 -1.22 -10.51 -24.04
CA VAL A 497 -1.72 -11.90 -23.95
C VAL A 497 -2.87 -12.01 -22.95
N ILE A 498 -4.05 -12.39 -23.45
CA ILE A 498 -5.24 -12.63 -22.62
C ILE A 498 -5.34 -14.13 -22.29
N GLU A 499 -5.54 -14.44 -21.02
CA GLU A 499 -5.63 -15.80 -20.51
C GLU A 499 -6.93 -16.01 -19.74
N GLY A 500 -7.59 -17.15 -19.97
CA GLY A 500 -8.81 -17.51 -19.27
C GLY A 500 -8.62 -18.66 -18.29
N SER A 501 -9.26 -18.55 -17.13
CA SER A 501 -9.53 -19.64 -16.19
C SER A 501 -11.00 -19.58 -15.76
N ALA A 502 -11.47 -20.55 -14.98
CA ALA A 502 -12.90 -20.79 -14.72
C ALA A 502 -13.72 -19.53 -14.36
N ARG A 503 -13.21 -18.70 -13.45
CA ARG A 503 -13.85 -17.45 -13.00
C ARG A 503 -12.92 -16.24 -13.09
N THR A 504 -11.79 -16.38 -13.77
CA THR A 504 -10.82 -15.30 -13.88
C THR A 504 -10.31 -15.14 -15.29
N VAL A 505 -10.04 -13.90 -15.68
CA VAL A 505 -9.34 -13.56 -16.93
C VAL A 505 -8.12 -12.76 -16.53
N ALA A 506 -6.93 -13.06 -17.06
CA ALA A 506 -5.81 -12.12 -16.96
C ALA A 506 -5.48 -11.52 -18.31
N VAL A 507 -5.09 -10.26 -18.31
CA VAL A 507 -4.55 -9.53 -19.45
C VAL A 507 -3.09 -9.22 -19.09
N ASN A 508 -2.15 -9.93 -19.71
CA ASN A 508 -0.72 -9.65 -19.55
C ASN A 508 -0.34 -8.51 -20.49
N ALA A 509 0.11 -7.40 -19.92
CA ALA A 509 0.36 -6.13 -20.59
C ALA A 509 1.54 -5.43 -19.88
N ALA A 510 2.68 -5.32 -20.56
CA ALA A 510 3.93 -4.82 -19.97
C ALA A 510 4.07 -3.30 -20.13
N PHE A 511 3.10 -2.54 -19.62
CA PHE A 511 3.01 -1.08 -19.81
C PHE A 511 3.00 -0.27 -18.51
N GLY A 512 3.26 -0.91 -17.38
CA GLY A 512 3.37 -0.24 -16.10
C GLY A 512 2.03 -0.04 -15.41
N HIS A 513 2.09 0.46 -14.18
CA HIS A 513 0.92 0.51 -13.29
C HIS A 513 -0.19 1.43 -13.81
N GLU A 514 0.13 2.68 -14.18
CA GLU A 514 -0.89 3.68 -14.54
C GLU A 514 -1.64 3.32 -15.84
N VAL A 515 -0.94 2.79 -16.84
CA VAL A 515 -1.57 2.31 -18.09
C VAL A 515 -2.43 1.07 -17.82
N ASN A 516 -1.92 0.12 -17.04
CA ASN A 516 -2.67 -1.08 -16.71
C ASN A 516 -3.89 -0.78 -15.84
N GLU A 517 -3.81 0.17 -14.89
CA GLU A 517 -4.94 0.63 -14.08
C GLU A 517 -6.02 1.27 -14.97
N THR A 518 -5.61 2.09 -15.93
CA THR A 518 -6.52 2.71 -16.90
C THR A 518 -7.23 1.67 -17.76
N LEU A 519 -6.48 0.70 -18.29
CA LEU A 519 -7.03 -0.45 -19.02
C LEU A 519 -7.96 -1.27 -18.14
N ALA A 520 -7.59 -1.51 -16.88
CA ALA A 520 -8.38 -2.30 -15.94
C ALA A 520 -9.75 -1.66 -15.69
N ARG A 521 -9.79 -0.36 -15.41
CA ARG A 521 -11.05 0.38 -15.20
C ARG A 521 -11.93 0.38 -16.44
N LEU A 522 -11.35 0.61 -17.62
CA LEU A 522 -12.06 0.54 -18.90
C LEU A 522 -12.68 -0.85 -19.11
N LEU A 523 -11.87 -1.91 -18.98
CA LEU A 523 -12.30 -3.29 -19.21
C LEU A 523 -13.35 -3.72 -18.19
N ALA A 524 -13.15 -3.43 -16.90
CA ALA A 524 -14.12 -3.73 -15.86
C ALA A 524 -15.47 -3.04 -16.12
N ALA A 525 -15.45 -1.77 -16.54
CA ALA A 525 -16.66 -1.03 -16.85
C ALA A 525 -17.41 -1.60 -18.07
N LEU A 526 -16.73 -1.78 -19.20
CA LEU A 526 -17.35 -2.22 -20.45
C LEU A 526 -17.76 -3.70 -20.41
N VAL A 527 -16.90 -4.58 -19.87
CA VAL A 527 -17.22 -5.99 -19.68
C VAL A 527 -18.33 -6.15 -18.65
N GLY A 528 -18.28 -5.40 -17.54
CA GLY A 528 -19.31 -5.43 -16.51
C GLY A 528 -20.67 -4.96 -17.02
N GLN A 529 -20.70 -3.90 -17.84
CA GLN A 529 -21.92 -3.42 -18.49
C GLN A 529 -22.52 -4.49 -19.42
N ARG A 530 -21.68 -5.20 -20.18
CA ARG A 530 -22.12 -6.28 -21.07
C ARG A 530 -22.59 -7.52 -20.31
N ALA A 531 -21.95 -7.84 -19.19
CA ALA A 531 -22.30 -8.96 -18.34
C ALA A 531 -23.49 -8.68 -17.40
N GLY A 532 -23.82 -7.40 -17.17
CA GLY A 532 -24.84 -6.98 -16.21
C GLY A 532 -24.43 -7.20 -14.75
N SER A 533 -23.13 -7.25 -14.47
CA SER A 533 -22.56 -7.50 -13.14
C SER A 533 -21.23 -6.78 -12.99
N SER A 534 -20.82 -6.49 -11.76
CA SER A 534 -19.49 -5.93 -11.48
C SER A 534 -18.40 -6.95 -11.81
N VAL A 535 -17.26 -6.46 -12.28
CA VAL A 535 -16.05 -7.25 -12.53
C VAL A 535 -15.02 -6.76 -11.52
N GLY A 536 -14.51 -7.67 -10.69
CA GLY A 536 -13.39 -7.36 -9.80
C GLY A 536 -12.10 -7.29 -10.62
N MET A 537 -11.16 -6.45 -10.21
CA MET A 537 -9.87 -6.30 -10.88
C MET A 537 -8.73 -6.17 -9.86
N ASP A 538 -7.57 -6.68 -10.24
CA ASP A 538 -6.30 -6.60 -9.53
C ASP A 538 -5.22 -6.27 -10.57
N VAL A 539 -4.35 -5.31 -10.26
CA VAL A 539 -3.46 -4.66 -11.24
C VAL A 539 -2.04 -4.66 -10.74
N ASP A 540 -1.12 -5.16 -11.58
CA ASP A 540 0.32 -5.00 -11.40
C ASP A 540 0.95 -4.40 -12.70
N PRO A 541 2.26 -4.12 -12.75
CA PRO A 541 2.91 -3.49 -13.91
C PRO A 541 2.85 -4.30 -15.21
N TYR A 542 2.63 -5.60 -15.12
CA TYR A 542 2.80 -6.57 -16.19
C TYR A 542 1.52 -7.35 -16.51
N ARG A 543 0.51 -7.29 -15.63
CA ARG A 543 -0.70 -8.08 -15.74
C ARG A 543 -1.85 -7.49 -14.93
N ILE A 544 -3.05 -7.66 -15.48
CA ILE A 544 -4.32 -7.30 -14.87
C ILE A 544 -5.12 -8.58 -14.69
N GLU A 545 -5.51 -8.92 -13.47
CA GLU A 545 -6.36 -10.08 -13.17
C GLU A 545 -7.79 -9.62 -12.87
N PHE A 546 -8.77 -10.22 -13.55
CA PHE A 546 -10.18 -9.92 -13.39
C PHE A 546 -10.93 -11.10 -12.80
N GLU A 547 -11.76 -10.88 -11.77
CA GLU A 547 -12.79 -11.83 -11.36
C GLU A 547 -14.07 -11.55 -12.13
N VAL A 548 -14.52 -12.55 -12.91
CA VAL A 548 -15.63 -12.39 -13.84
C VAL A 548 -16.79 -13.34 -13.53
N PRO A 549 -18.05 -12.91 -13.79
CA PRO A 549 -19.21 -13.79 -13.65
C PRO A 549 -19.21 -14.90 -14.71
N ASN A 550 -19.98 -15.97 -14.43
CA ASN A 550 -20.12 -17.09 -15.36
C ASN A 550 -20.60 -16.62 -16.75
N GLY A 551 -19.87 -17.01 -17.80
CA GLY A 551 -20.21 -16.71 -19.20
C GLY A 551 -19.42 -15.56 -19.83
N VAL A 552 -18.62 -14.84 -19.05
CA VAL A 552 -17.60 -13.93 -19.58
C VAL A 552 -16.37 -14.75 -19.99
N SER A 553 -15.82 -14.47 -21.17
CA SER A 553 -14.68 -15.21 -21.72
C SER A 553 -13.54 -14.26 -22.09
N PRO A 554 -12.30 -14.75 -22.28
CA PRO A 554 -11.19 -13.96 -22.83
C PRO A 554 -11.55 -13.24 -24.14
N GLY A 555 -12.42 -13.83 -24.96
CA GLY A 555 -12.90 -13.20 -26.20
C GLY A 555 -13.69 -11.91 -25.96
N THR A 556 -14.38 -11.78 -24.83
CA THR A 556 -15.09 -10.54 -24.46
C THR A 556 -14.10 -9.40 -24.23
N PHE A 557 -12.98 -9.67 -23.56
CA PHE A 557 -11.92 -8.68 -23.31
C PHE A 557 -11.22 -8.28 -24.61
N ARG A 558 -10.89 -9.25 -25.47
CA ARG A 558 -10.35 -8.98 -26.80
C ARG A 558 -11.26 -8.04 -27.60
N GLU A 559 -12.56 -8.33 -27.65
CA GLU A 559 -13.52 -7.52 -28.38
C GLU A 559 -13.57 -6.08 -27.86
N VAL A 560 -13.53 -5.87 -26.54
CA VAL A 560 -13.48 -4.53 -25.95
C VAL A 560 -12.21 -3.78 -26.38
N LEU A 561 -11.04 -4.42 -26.31
CA LEU A 561 -9.77 -3.81 -26.71
C LEU A 561 -9.74 -3.43 -28.20
N GLU A 562 -10.29 -4.29 -29.07
CA GLU A 562 -10.30 -4.09 -30.53
C GLU A 562 -11.37 -3.08 -31.00
N THR A 563 -12.39 -2.77 -30.20
CA THR A 563 -13.55 -1.97 -30.64
C THR A 563 -13.74 -0.65 -29.89
N THR A 564 -13.02 -0.42 -28.79
CA THR A 564 -13.11 0.83 -28.03
C THR A 564 -12.47 1.97 -28.82
N ASP A 565 -13.23 3.03 -29.10
CA ASP A 565 -12.72 4.23 -29.77
C ASP A 565 -11.70 4.95 -28.86
N PRO A 566 -10.41 5.07 -29.25
CA PRO A 566 -9.39 5.72 -28.44
C PRO A 566 -9.71 7.19 -28.12
N ASP A 567 -10.33 7.91 -29.05
CA ASP A 567 -10.69 9.34 -28.89
C ASP A 567 -11.83 9.54 -27.87
N ARG A 568 -12.49 8.45 -27.45
CA ARG A 568 -13.60 8.45 -26.49
C ARG A 568 -13.24 7.82 -25.15
N LEU A 569 -11.99 7.41 -24.96
CA LEU A 569 -11.53 6.75 -23.73
C LEU A 569 -11.87 7.55 -22.47
N GLU A 570 -11.57 8.85 -22.49
CA GLU A 570 -11.84 9.75 -21.36
C GLU A 570 -13.32 9.75 -20.96
N ALA A 571 -14.23 9.82 -21.94
CA ALA A 571 -15.67 9.79 -21.69
C ALA A 571 -16.16 8.43 -21.15
N TYR A 572 -15.55 7.31 -21.57
CA TYR A 572 -15.87 5.99 -21.00
C TYR A 572 -15.41 5.89 -19.55
N LEU A 573 -14.21 6.38 -19.24
CA LEU A 573 -13.66 6.38 -17.90
C LEU A 573 -14.44 7.32 -16.97
N GLU A 574 -14.88 8.48 -17.45
CA GLU A 574 -15.71 9.41 -16.67
C GLU A 574 -16.99 8.71 -16.20
N LEU A 575 -17.67 7.98 -17.10
CA LEU A 575 -18.86 7.21 -16.76
C LEU A 575 -18.56 6.07 -15.78
N ALA A 576 -17.40 5.44 -15.88
CA ALA A 576 -16.96 4.38 -14.97
C ALA A 576 -16.67 4.92 -13.55
N VAL A 577 -16.02 6.08 -13.47
CA VAL A 577 -15.55 6.69 -12.24
C VAL A 577 -16.67 7.46 -11.51
N LYS A 578 -17.72 7.91 -12.22
CA LYS A 578 -18.83 8.73 -11.70
C LYS A 578 -19.51 8.19 -10.43
N LYS A 579 -19.45 6.88 -10.16
CA LYS A 579 -20.04 6.26 -8.95
C LYS A 579 -19.03 5.61 -8.01
N SER A 580 -17.74 5.73 -8.32
CA SER A 580 -16.67 5.17 -7.49
C SER A 580 -16.59 5.91 -6.16
N ASP A 581 -16.23 5.19 -5.10
CA ASP A 581 -15.99 5.79 -3.79
C ASP A 581 -14.71 6.64 -3.80
N ALA A 582 -13.74 6.31 -4.67
CA ALA A 582 -12.56 7.13 -4.96
C ALA A 582 -12.93 8.55 -5.44
N LEU A 583 -13.85 8.68 -6.42
CA LEU A 583 -14.29 10.00 -6.86
C LEU A 583 -15.00 10.77 -5.73
N LYS A 584 -15.86 10.11 -4.95
CA LYS A 584 -16.56 10.76 -3.82
C LYS A 584 -15.56 11.27 -2.78
N PHE A 585 -14.50 10.51 -2.54
CA PHE A 585 -13.41 10.90 -1.64
C PHE A 585 -12.65 12.12 -2.15
N THR A 586 -12.15 12.04 -3.39
CA THR A 586 -11.43 13.14 -4.04
C THR A 586 -12.32 14.39 -4.10
N LEU A 587 -13.61 14.23 -4.39
CA LEU A 587 -14.58 15.33 -4.37
C LEU A 587 -14.70 15.97 -2.99
N ALA A 588 -14.71 15.19 -1.90
CA ALA A 588 -14.73 15.74 -0.54
C ALA A 588 -13.47 16.55 -0.23
N GLN A 589 -12.30 16.06 -0.64
CA GLN A 589 -11.03 16.77 -0.46
C GLN A 589 -11.00 18.07 -1.27
N VAL A 590 -11.35 18.02 -2.55
CA VAL A 590 -11.42 19.18 -3.45
C VAL A 590 -12.46 20.18 -2.96
N ALA A 591 -13.65 19.74 -2.54
CA ALA A 591 -14.69 20.61 -1.99
C ALA A 591 -14.24 21.34 -0.71
N ALA A 592 -13.45 20.68 0.14
CA ALA A 592 -12.84 21.33 1.30
C ALA A 592 -11.81 22.41 0.89
N LYS A 593 -11.01 22.14 -0.16
CA LYS A 593 -10.07 23.12 -0.73
C LYS A 593 -10.77 24.25 -1.47
N PHE A 594 -11.96 24.04 -2.05
CA PHE A 594 -12.81 25.13 -2.59
C PHE A 594 -13.61 25.87 -1.50
N GLY A 595 -13.62 25.36 -0.27
CA GLY A 595 -14.39 25.90 0.86
C GLY A 595 -15.91 25.74 0.72
N ALA A 596 -16.37 24.87 -0.19
CA ALA A 596 -17.77 24.45 -0.32
C ALA A 596 -18.24 23.66 0.91
N VAL A 597 -17.31 23.00 1.61
CA VAL A 597 -17.57 22.24 2.84
C VAL A 597 -16.69 22.79 3.97
N LYS A 598 -17.29 23.04 5.15
CA LYS A 598 -16.52 23.40 6.36
C LYS A 598 -15.75 22.17 6.85
N ARG A 599 -14.52 22.38 7.33
CA ARG A 599 -13.60 21.31 7.79
C ARG A 599 -14.35 20.19 8.52
N TYR A 600 -14.14 18.98 8.00
CA TYR A 600 -14.67 17.69 8.43
C TYR A 600 -14.64 17.43 9.95
N LYS A 601 -13.76 18.10 10.70
CA LYS A 601 -13.57 17.91 12.15
C LYS A 601 -14.57 18.67 13.05
N GLU A 602 -15.40 19.56 12.53
CA GLU A 602 -16.30 20.39 13.37
C GLU A 602 -17.79 20.24 13.01
N GLY A 603 -18.38 19.06 13.30
CA GLY A 603 -19.79 18.97 13.65
C GLY A 603 -20.60 17.82 13.03
N ARG A 604 -20.96 16.85 13.88
CA ARG A 604 -22.16 16.00 13.86
C ARG A 604 -22.77 15.68 12.48
N GLY A 605 -22.41 14.49 11.98
CA GLY A 605 -23.05 13.78 10.87
C GLY A 605 -22.35 14.02 9.54
N ARG A 606 -21.63 13.01 9.04
CA ARG A 606 -21.07 13.02 7.68
C ARG A 606 -22.20 13.34 6.68
N PHE A 607 -22.00 14.35 5.83
CA PHE A 607 -22.80 14.50 4.62
C PHE A 607 -22.42 13.31 3.73
N GLY A 608 -23.37 12.40 3.44
CA GLY A 608 -23.05 11.20 2.66
C GLY A 608 -22.48 11.55 1.27
N GLY A 609 -21.43 10.84 0.83
CA GLY A 609 -20.72 11.13 -0.42
C GLY A 609 -21.63 11.26 -1.64
N ASP A 610 -22.69 10.46 -1.72
CA ASP A 610 -23.69 10.54 -2.79
C ASP A 610 -24.45 11.88 -2.82
N ARG A 611 -24.69 12.49 -1.66
CA ARG A 611 -25.33 13.81 -1.57
C ARG A 611 -24.37 14.93 -1.95
N LEU A 612 -23.09 14.78 -1.60
CA LEU A 612 -22.06 15.74 -1.99
C LEU A 612 -21.90 15.74 -3.51
N LEU A 613 -21.80 14.54 -4.09
CA LEU A 613 -21.73 14.34 -5.54
C LEU A 613 -22.93 14.96 -6.24
N ALA A 614 -24.16 14.66 -5.79
CA ALA A 614 -25.37 15.25 -6.38
C ALA A 614 -25.49 16.78 -6.20
N ALA A 615 -24.85 17.35 -5.18
CA ALA A 615 -24.91 18.79 -4.91
C ALA A 615 -23.87 19.60 -5.69
N LEU A 616 -22.74 18.97 -6.04
CA LEU A 616 -21.62 19.60 -6.74
C LEU A 616 -21.50 19.13 -8.20
N GLU A 617 -22.40 18.26 -8.66
CA GLU A 617 -22.56 17.92 -10.08
C GLU A 617 -22.70 19.22 -10.89
N ASP A 618 -21.95 19.33 -11.99
CA ASP A 618 -21.87 20.54 -12.85
C ASP A 618 -21.22 21.77 -12.19
N THR A 619 -20.30 21.59 -11.23
CA THR A 619 -19.49 22.66 -10.64
C THR A 619 -18.00 22.45 -10.94
N PRO A 620 -17.17 23.51 -10.95
CA PRO A 620 -15.72 23.37 -11.11
C PRO A 620 -15.06 22.53 -10.01
N VAL A 621 -15.76 22.32 -8.88
CA VAL A 621 -15.33 21.43 -7.80
C VAL A 621 -15.40 19.96 -8.24
N TYR A 622 -16.47 19.58 -8.96
CA TYR A 622 -16.61 18.24 -9.52
C TYR A 622 -15.64 18.01 -10.66
N ASP A 623 -15.49 18.99 -11.55
CA ASP A 623 -14.57 18.89 -12.68
C ASP A 623 -13.12 18.71 -12.20
N GLU A 624 -12.69 19.46 -11.17
CA GLU A 624 -11.38 19.25 -10.54
C GLU A 624 -11.26 17.89 -9.87
N ALA A 625 -12.30 17.40 -9.20
CA ALA A 625 -12.26 16.08 -8.56
C ALA A 625 -12.10 14.96 -9.59
N LEU A 626 -12.79 15.06 -10.72
CA LEU A 626 -12.65 14.13 -11.83
C LEU A 626 -11.23 14.22 -12.42
N ARG A 627 -10.79 15.43 -12.75
CA ARG A 627 -9.45 15.70 -13.30
C ARG A 627 -8.32 15.21 -12.40
N GLU A 628 -8.48 15.33 -11.08
CA GLU A 628 -7.51 14.81 -10.11
C GLU A 628 -7.43 13.29 -10.12
N VAL A 629 -8.58 12.59 -10.17
CA VAL A 629 -8.58 11.12 -10.32
C VAL A 629 -7.90 10.71 -11.62
N PHE A 630 -8.15 11.45 -12.70
CA PHE A 630 -7.53 11.18 -14.00
C PHE A 630 -6.03 11.44 -13.98
N HIS A 631 -5.56 12.49 -13.33
CA HIS A 631 -4.14 12.84 -13.28
C HIS A 631 -3.35 11.95 -12.31
N ALA A 632 -3.93 11.57 -11.17
CA ALA A 632 -3.23 10.84 -10.12
C ALA A 632 -3.23 9.33 -10.33
N ASP A 633 -4.31 8.77 -10.89
CA ASP A 633 -4.48 7.31 -10.99
C ASP A 633 -4.38 6.77 -12.42
N LEU A 634 -4.51 7.62 -13.46
CA LEU A 634 -4.77 7.16 -14.84
C LEU A 634 -3.81 7.77 -15.88
N ALA A 635 -3.33 6.92 -16.78
CA ALA A 635 -2.55 7.29 -17.95
C ALA A 635 -3.44 7.27 -19.20
N VAL A 636 -4.42 8.19 -19.26
CA VAL A 636 -5.42 8.21 -20.34
C VAL A 636 -4.80 8.43 -21.72
N PRO A 637 -3.91 9.41 -21.95
CA PRO A 637 -3.28 9.60 -23.25
C PRO A 637 -2.49 8.37 -23.71
N GLU A 638 -1.66 7.81 -22.84
CA GLU A 638 -0.82 6.65 -23.13
C GLU A 638 -1.65 5.39 -23.40
N THR A 639 -2.79 5.25 -22.72
CA THR A 639 -3.74 4.15 -22.93
C THR A 639 -4.51 4.32 -24.23
N ALA A 640 -4.87 5.55 -24.61
CA ALA A 640 -5.48 5.83 -25.91
C ALA A 640 -4.53 5.46 -27.06
N ASP A 641 -3.25 5.85 -26.94
CA ASP A 641 -2.20 5.47 -27.90
C ASP A 641 -2.06 3.94 -28.01
N LEU A 642 -2.14 3.23 -26.89
CA LEU A 642 -2.10 1.76 -26.85
C LEU A 642 -3.32 1.12 -27.52
N LEU A 643 -4.53 1.63 -27.27
CA LEU A 643 -5.75 1.15 -27.94
C LEU A 643 -5.66 1.40 -29.45
N ALA A 644 -5.15 2.55 -29.86
CA ALA A 644 -4.91 2.85 -31.28
C ALA A 644 -3.89 1.88 -31.89
N ALA A 645 -2.85 1.50 -31.15
CA ALA A 645 -1.83 0.54 -31.59
C ALA A 645 -2.34 -0.91 -31.74
N LEU A 646 -3.44 -1.26 -31.08
CA LEU A 646 -4.12 -2.57 -31.22
C LEU A 646 -5.04 -2.64 -32.45
N GLN A 647 -5.48 -1.49 -32.95
CA GLN A 647 -6.51 -1.40 -33.98
C GLN A 647 -5.88 -1.27 -35.37
N PRO A 648 -6.58 -1.71 -36.43
CA PRO A 648 -6.11 -1.52 -37.80
C PRO A 648 -5.97 -0.03 -38.14
N ASP A 649 -4.93 0.32 -38.91
CA ASP A 649 -4.80 1.67 -39.47
C ASP A 649 -5.94 2.00 -40.46
N ASP A 650 -6.12 3.28 -40.80
CA ASP A 650 -7.11 3.72 -41.81
C ASP A 650 -6.95 3.04 -43.18
N GLY A 651 -5.77 2.42 -43.43
CA GLY A 651 -5.44 1.64 -44.62
C GLY A 651 -5.79 0.14 -44.52
N GLY A 652 -6.33 -0.31 -43.38
CA GLY A 652 -6.69 -1.70 -43.10
C GLY A 652 -5.51 -2.63 -42.80
N ARG A 653 -4.34 -2.09 -42.44
CA ARG A 653 -3.22 -2.89 -41.92
C ARG A 653 -3.38 -3.06 -40.42
N ASP A 654 -3.14 -4.27 -39.93
CA ASP A 654 -3.16 -4.55 -38.49
C ASP A 654 -2.23 -3.58 -37.74
N GLY A 655 -2.66 -3.19 -36.54
CA GLY A 655 -1.89 -2.30 -35.67
C GLY A 655 -0.55 -2.92 -35.28
N PRO A 656 0.43 -2.10 -34.86
CA PRO A 656 1.76 -2.58 -34.49
C PRO A 656 1.77 -3.47 -33.24
N LEU A 657 0.72 -3.45 -32.39
CA LEU A 657 0.65 -4.23 -31.17
C LEU A 657 -0.13 -5.54 -31.38
N ASP A 658 0.50 -6.68 -31.09
CA ASP A 658 -0.14 -7.99 -31.21
C ASP A 658 -1.04 -8.27 -30.00
N LEU A 659 -2.24 -8.81 -30.25
CA LEU A 659 -3.19 -9.21 -29.22
C LEU A 659 -3.51 -10.69 -29.38
N THR A 660 -3.12 -11.51 -28.41
CA THR A 660 -3.29 -12.97 -28.50
C THR A 660 -4.06 -13.53 -27.30
N ILE A 661 -4.90 -14.56 -27.53
CA ILE A 661 -5.55 -15.32 -26.45
C ILE A 661 -4.78 -16.62 -26.24
N ALA A 662 -4.25 -16.84 -25.04
CA ALA A 662 -3.62 -18.10 -24.67
C ALA A 662 -4.68 -19.21 -24.46
N ARG A 663 -4.25 -20.47 -24.64
CA ARG A 663 -5.15 -21.63 -24.49
C ARG A 663 -5.51 -21.93 -23.05
N GLU A 664 -4.61 -21.61 -22.13
CA GLU A 664 -4.70 -21.87 -20.69
C GLU A 664 -3.88 -20.83 -19.94
N ARG A 665 -3.90 -20.90 -18.60
CA ARG A 665 -3.04 -20.09 -17.73
C ARG A 665 -1.58 -20.40 -18.02
N THR A 666 -0.78 -19.38 -18.30
CA THR A 666 0.64 -19.53 -18.64
C THR A 666 1.54 -19.31 -17.42
N PRO A 667 2.81 -19.75 -17.45
CA PRO A 667 3.77 -19.49 -16.38
C PRO A 667 3.93 -18.00 -16.04
N LEU A 668 4.07 -17.13 -17.03
CA LEU A 668 4.13 -15.68 -16.80
C LEU A 668 2.80 -15.13 -16.27
N GLY A 669 1.68 -15.70 -16.75
CA GLY A 669 0.34 -15.38 -16.27
C GLY A 669 0.05 -15.80 -14.83
N THR A 670 0.92 -16.57 -14.17
CA THR A 670 0.78 -16.95 -12.75
C THR A 670 1.98 -16.53 -11.88
N ALA A 671 3.10 -16.11 -12.48
CA ALA A 671 4.34 -15.76 -11.77
C ALA A 671 4.20 -14.57 -10.80
N GLY A 672 3.37 -13.58 -11.10
CA GLY A 672 3.18 -12.38 -10.25
C GLY A 672 2.46 -12.63 -8.91
N ARG A 673 1.90 -13.83 -8.68
CA ARG A 673 1.11 -14.13 -7.46
C ARG A 673 1.94 -14.29 -6.19
N SER A 674 3.26 -14.40 -6.29
CA SER A 674 4.13 -14.81 -5.18
C SER A 674 4.76 -13.64 -4.43
N ALA A 675 5.00 -12.50 -5.07
CA ALA A 675 5.85 -11.43 -4.52
C ALA A 675 5.28 -10.75 -3.26
N GLY A 676 3.96 -10.77 -3.06
CA GLY A 676 3.30 -10.12 -1.92
C GLY A 676 3.16 -10.97 -0.65
N THR A 677 3.43 -12.28 -0.70
CA THR A 677 3.09 -13.22 0.39
C THR A 677 4.29 -13.68 1.24
N GLU A 678 5.52 -13.33 0.86
CA GLU A 678 6.74 -13.95 1.40
C GLU A 678 7.04 -13.62 2.87
N PHE A 679 6.58 -12.45 3.37
CA PHE A 679 6.66 -12.10 4.80
C PHE A 679 5.35 -12.32 5.56
N LEU A 680 4.33 -12.89 4.92
CA LEU A 680 2.94 -12.95 5.40
C LEU A 680 2.51 -14.30 5.95
N VAL A 681 3.47 -15.17 6.23
CA VAL A 681 3.19 -16.43 6.90
C VAL A 681 4.14 -16.59 8.08
N PRO A 682 3.75 -16.18 9.29
CA PRO A 682 4.22 -16.87 10.46
C PRO A 682 3.39 -18.15 10.59
N ASP A 683 3.98 -19.29 10.23
CA ASP A 683 3.52 -20.62 10.69
C ASP A 683 3.45 -20.70 12.25
N ASN A 684 3.96 -19.67 12.93
CA ASN A 684 3.98 -19.54 14.39
C ASN A 684 2.89 -18.62 14.98
N ALA A 685 2.05 -17.94 14.18
CA ALA A 685 0.96 -17.11 14.73
C ALA A 685 -0.01 -17.96 15.59
N ASP A 686 -0.18 -19.23 15.22
CA ASP A 686 -0.97 -20.19 15.98
C ASP A 686 -0.43 -20.41 17.40
N ALA A 687 0.89 -20.37 17.63
CA ALA A 687 1.46 -20.56 18.97
C ALA A 687 1.15 -19.36 19.89
N ASP A 688 1.39 -18.14 19.40
CA ASP A 688 1.17 -16.90 20.16
C ASP A 688 -0.32 -16.63 20.43
N VAL A 689 -1.20 -16.93 19.46
CA VAL A 689 -2.65 -16.85 19.63
C VAL A 689 -3.13 -17.89 20.64
N ILE A 690 -2.61 -19.11 20.59
CA ILE A 690 -2.98 -20.16 21.54
C ILE A 690 -2.52 -19.84 22.96
N GLU A 691 -1.30 -19.33 23.14
CA GLU A 691 -0.83 -18.87 24.46
C GLU A 691 -1.66 -17.69 24.98
N THR A 692 -2.08 -16.77 24.11
CA THR A 692 -3.00 -15.67 24.48
C THR A 692 -4.36 -16.19 24.95
N VAL A 693 -4.95 -17.16 24.24
CA VAL A 693 -6.24 -17.78 24.59
C VAL A 693 -6.11 -18.58 25.90
N LYS A 694 -4.99 -19.27 26.09
CA LYS A 694 -4.68 -20.06 27.29
C LYS A 694 -4.57 -19.18 28.52
N GLU A 695 -3.82 -18.07 28.46
CA GLU A 695 -3.72 -17.09 29.54
C GLU A 695 -5.09 -16.46 29.84
N ARG A 696 -5.85 -16.06 28.81
CA ARG A 696 -7.20 -15.50 28.98
C ARG A 696 -8.13 -16.47 29.73
N ILE A 697 -8.28 -17.72 29.26
CA ILE A 697 -9.18 -18.70 29.90
C ILE A 697 -8.70 -19.02 31.32
N ARG A 698 -7.39 -19.09 31.56
CA ARG A 698 -6.84 -19.29 32.92
C ARG A 698 -7.22 -18.17 33.88
N ASP A 699 -7.33 -16.95 33.37
CA ASP A 699 -7.68 -15.76 34.14
C ASP A 699 -9.19 -15.45 34.20
N ASP A 700 -10.00 -16.09 33.36
CA ASP A 700 -11.46 -16.03 33.41
C ASP A 700 -12.01 -16.59 34.73
N ARG A 701 -13.16 -16.04 35.14
CA ARG A 701 -13.88 -16.45 36.36
C ARG A 701 -14.91 -17.52 36.03
N VAL A 702 -15.08 -18.48 36.93
CA VAL A 702 -16.06 -19.57 36.83
C VAL A 702 -16.77 -19.76 38.18
N ILE A 703 -18.07 -20.09 38.15
CA ILE A 703 -18.83 -20.54 39.32
C ILE A 703 -18.72 -22.06 39.42
N LEU A 704 -18.22 -22.55 40.55
CA LEU A 704 -18.30 -23.96 40.93
C LEU A 704 -19.48 -24.16 41.87
N PHE A 705 -20.41 -25.04 41.50
CA PHE A 705 -21.65 -25.27 42.25
C PHE A 705 -21.90 -26.76 42.49
N CYS A 706 -22.13 -27.15 43.75
CA CYS A 706 -22.39 -28.56 44.08
C CYS A 706 -23.84 -28.94 43.77
N LEU A 707 -24.05 -29.92 42.89
CA LEU A 707 -25.39 -30.45 42.59
C LEU A 707 -25.85 -31.54 43.55
N HIS A 708 -25.03 -31.93 44.53
CA HIS A 708 -25.41 -32.90 45.55
C HIS A 708 -26.02 -32.22 46.79
N CYS A 709 -25.26 -31.38 47.49
CA CYS A 709 -25.79 -30.70 48.68
C CYS A 709 -26.51 -29.40 48.33
N THR A 710 -26.27 -28.85 47.13
CA THR A 710 -26.78 -27.55 46.66
C THR A 710 -26.44 -26.34 47.55
N ASP A 711 -25.78 -26.53 48.68
CA ASP A 711 -25.38 -25.46 49.61
C ASP A 711 -24.10 -24.73 49.18
N TRP A 712 -23.16 -25.45 48.55
CA TRP A 712 -21.86 -24.89 48.17
C TRP A 712 -21.87 -24.27 46.77
N LYS A 713 -21.57 -22.97 46.71
CA LYS A 713 -21.31 -22.17 45.51
C LYS A 713 -20.03 -21.36 45.73
N HIS A 714 -19.10 -21.39 44.79
CA HIS A 714 -17.84 -20.65 44.89
C HIS A 714 -17.40 -20.11 43.53
N THR A 715 -17.15 -18.81 43.44
CA THR A 715 -16.62 -18.16 42.23
C THR A 715 -15.10 -18.01 42.33
N THR A 716 -14.37 -18.49 41.34
CA THR A 716 -12.89 -18.43 41.32
C THR A 716 -12.35 -18.25 39.90
N LYS A 717 -11.05 -17.99 39.76
CA LYS A 717 -10.36 -18.04 38.46
C LYS A 717 -10.11 -19.49 38.05
N VAL A 718 -10.23 -19.82 36.76
CA VAL A 718 -10.03 -21.19 36.23
C VAL A 718 -8.67 -21.75 36.62
N ARG A 719 -7.59 -20.95 36.59
CA ARG A 719 -6.24 -21.39 37.01
C ARG A 719 -6.17 -21.95 38.43
N ARG A 720 -7.03 -21.45 39.34
CA ARG A 720 -7.10 -21.84 40.75
C ARG A 720 -8.00 -23.05 41.02
N VAL A 721 -8.68 -23.57 40.00
CA VAL A 721 -9.50 -24.76 40.12
C VAL A 721 -8.59 -25.99 40.25
N ARG A 722 -8.95 -26.91 41.15
CA ARG A 722 -8.23 -28.18 41.35
C ARG A 722 -8.41 -29.09 40.14
N ASP A 723 -7.46 -29.98 39.89
CA ASP A 723 -7.52 -30.91 38.75
C ASP A 723 -8.77 -31.80 38.81
N GLN A 724 -9.18 -32.21 40.01
CA GLN A 724 -10.48 -32.80 40.28
C GLN A 724 -11.27 -31.89 41.25
N PRO A 725 -12.30 -31.17 40.79
CA PRO A 725 -13.13 -30.33 41.66
C PRO A 725 -14.04 -31.18 42.57
N GLU A 726 -14.04 -30.87 43.87
CA GLU A 726 -14.89 -31.52 44.87
C GLU A 726 -15.54 -30.49 45.78
N CYS A 727 -16.76 -30.78 46.23
CA CYS A 727 -17.46 -29.94 47.20
C CYS A 727 -16.80 -30.07 48.59
N PRO A 728 -16.33 -28.96 49.21
CA PRO A 728 -15.72 -29.00 50.53
C PRO A 728 -16.72 -29.28 51.65
N GLU A 729 -18.02 -29.06 51.43
CA GLU A 729 -19.07 -29.28 52.44
C GLU A 729 -19.50 -30.74 52.54
N CYS A 730 -19.63 -31.44 51.40
CA CYS A 730 -20.17 -32.81 51.35
C CYS A 730 -19.26 -33.84 50.67
N GLY A 731 -18.09 -33.44 50.19
CA GLY A 731 -17.12 -34.31 49.51
C GLY A 731 -17.56 -34.79 48.12
N SER A 732 -18.69 -34.30 47.59
CA SER A 732 -19.19 -34.76 46.29
C SER A 732 -18.40 -34.16 45.12
N THR A 733 -18.04 -35.01 44.14
CA THR A 733 -17.45 -34.60 42.85
C THR A 733 -18.50 -34.12 41.84
N ARG A 734 -19.80 -34.09 42.19
CA ARG A 734 -20.87 -33.56 41.33
C ARG A 734 -20.89 -32.03 41.35
N VAL A 735 -19.86 -31.44 40.76
CA VAL A 735 -19.66 -29.99 40.73
C VAL A 735 -19.88 -29.46 39.31
N ALA A 736 -20.85 -28.58 39.11
CA ALA A 736 -21.05 -27.89 37.84
C ALA A 736 -20.11 -26.69 37.74
N ALA A 737 -19.48 -26.51 36.58
CA ALA A 737 -18.80 -25.28 36.19
C ALA A 737 -19.75 -24.44 35.34
N LEU A 738 -20.09 -23.24 35.82
CA LEU A 738 -21.03 -22.31 35.19
C LEU A 738 -20.35 -20.98 34.89
N ASN A 739 -20.90 -20.24 33.92
CA ASN A 739 -20.44 -18.87 33.61
C ASN A 739 -20.54 -17.97 34.84
N PRO A 740 -19.65 -16.97 35.00
CA PRO A 740 -19.56 -16.19 36.23
C PRO A 740 -20.76 -15.27 36.50
N TRP A 741 -21.63 -15.08 35.50
CA TRP A 741 -22.88 -14.33 35.59
C TRP A 741 -24.13 -15.24 35.64
N ASP A 742 -23.98 -16.56 35.57
CA ASP A 742 -25.11 -17.52 35.49
C ASP A 742 -25.63 -17.94 36.89
N ASP A 743 -26.02 -16.94 37.68
CA ASP A 743 -26.59 -17.14 39.02
C ASP A 743 -28.02 -17.70 38.96
N GLU A 744 -28.70 -17.45 37.85
CA GLU A 744 -30.06 -17.93 37.62
C GLU A 744 -30.10 -19.46 37.51
N THR A 745 -29.06 -20.11 36.97
CA THR A 745 -28.97 -21.58 36.96
C THR A 745 -28.82 -22.16 38.37
N VAL A 746 -28.10 -21.48 39.27
CA VAL A 746 -28.02 -21.89 40.68
C VAL A 746 -29.39 -21.78 41.36
N ALA A 747 -30.12 -20.70 41.11
CA ALA A 747 -31.48 -20.51 41.61
C ALA A 747 -32.44 -21.58 41.06
N ALA A 748 -32.36 -21.88 39.76
CA ALA A 748 -33.16 -22.92 39.11
C ALA A 748 -32.93 -24.32 39.71
N VAL A 749 -31.67 -24.68 40.03
CA VAL A 749 -31.39 -25.98 40.67
C VAL A 749 -32.01 -26.07 42.06
N ARG A 750 -31.99 -24.98 42.84
CA ARG A 750 -32.51 -24.91 44.22
C ARG A 750 -34.03 -24.76 44.34
N ALA A 751 -34.72 -24.42 43.25
CA ALA A 751 -36.17 -24.22 43.27
C ALA A 751 -36.93 -25.52 43.58
N ALA A 752 -37.96 -25.42 44.44
CA ALA A 752 -38.78 -26.55 44.87
C ALA A 752 -39.82 -26.96 43.80
N GLU A 753 -40.32 -25.99 43.04
CA GLU A 753 -41.15 -26.17 41.84
C GLU A 753 -40.44 -25.46 40.69
N LYS A 754 -40.36 -26.10 39.52
CA LYS A 754 -39.59 -25.61 38.37
C LYS A 754 -40.50 -25.39 37.18
N ASP A 755 -40.36 -24.24 36.52
CA ASP A 755 -40.92 -24.04 35.18
C ASP A 755 -40.05 -24.72 34.10
N ASP A 756 -40.57 -24.77 32.87
CA ASP A 756 -39.90 -25.42 31.73
C ASP A 756 -38.49 -24.86 31.45
N GLU A 757 -38.24 -23.58 31.76
CA GLU A 757 -36.94 -22.95 31.55
C GLU A 757 -35.95 -23.33 32.67
N GLN A 758 -36.41 -23.31 33.92
CA GLN A 758 -35.65 -23.74 35.09
C GLN A 758 -35.30 -25.24 35.02
N GLU A 759 -36.18 -26.07 34.45
CA GLU A 759 -35.92 -27.49 34.22
C GLU A 759 -34.78 -27.67 33.19
N ARG A 760 -34.82 -26.96 32.06
CA ARG A 760 -33.76 -27.00 31.04
C ARG A 760 -32.41 -26.51 31.59
N ARG A 761 -32.40 -25.46 32.41
CA ARG A 761 -31.17 -24.95 33.06
C ARG A 761 -30.61 -25.94 34.08
N THR A 762 -31.48 -26.56 34.89
CA THR A 762 -31.11 -27.63 35.81
C THR A 762 -30.46 -28.80 35.06
N GLU A 763 -31.06 -29.26 33.96
CA GLU A 763 -30.50 -30.32 33.13
C GLU A 763 -29.12 -29.95 32.56
N ARG A 764 -28.97 -28.72 32.07
CA ARG A 764 -27.70 -28.22 31.54
C ARG A 764 -26.60 -28.22 32.62
N ALA A 765 -26.94 -27.81 33.85
CA ALA A 765 -26.03 -27.86 34.99
C ALA A 765 -25.62 -29.31 35.32
N HIS A 766 -26.56 -30.26 35.31
CA HIS A 766 -26.24 -31.68 35.53
C HIS A 766 -25.32 -32.24 34.44
N ARG A 767 -25.50 -31.86 33.18
CA ARG A 767 -24.60 -32.26 32.08
C ARG A 767 -23.20 -31.65 32.26
N ALA A 768 -23.11 -30.37 32.65
CA ALA A 768 -21.84 -29.74 32.99
C ALA A 768 -21.12 -30.46 34.15
N ALA A 769 -21.84 -30.80 35.21
CA ALA A 769 -21.29 -31.52 36.35
C ALA A 769 -20.80 -32.93 36.00
N SER A 770 -21.50 -33.65 35.11
CA SER A 770 -21.04 -34.95 34.62
C SER A 770 -19.73 -34.84 33.83
N LEU A 771 -19.55 -33.78 33.04
CA LEU A 771 -18.30 -33.54 32.32
C LEU A 771 -17.15 -33.20 33.27
N VAL A 772 -17.39 -32.34 34.26
CA VAL A 772 -16.41 -32.01 35.30
C VAL A 772 -16.06 -33.23 36.15
N GLN A 773 -17.04 -34.07 36.48
CA GLN A 773 -16.80 -35.30 37.23
C GLN A 773 -15.91 -36.28 36.44
N THR A 774 -16.06 -36.35 35.12
CA THR A 774 -15.33 -37.31 34.25
C THR A 774 -13.97 -36.79 33.81
N HIS A 775 -13.86 -35.49 33.51
CA HIS A 775 -12.67 -34.89 32.87
C HIS A 775 -12.02 -33.78 33.70
N GLY A 776 -12.48 -33.56 34.93
CA GLY A 776 -11.86 -32.67 35.90
C GLY A 776 -11.74 -31.22 35.39
N LYS A 777 -10.61 -30.60 35.70
CA LYS A 777 -10.28 -29.21 35.32
C LYS A 777 -10.31 -28.97 33.81
N ARG A 778 -10.04 -29.98 32.99
CA ARG A 778 -10.11 -29.85 31.53
C ARG A 778 -11.53 -29.53 31.04
N ALA A 779 -12.56 -30.11 31.67
CA ALA A 779 -13.94 -29.74 31.40
C ALA A 779 -14.26 -28.31 31.87
N VAL A 780 -13.67 -27.87 32.99
CA VAL A 780 -13.83 -26.51 33.49
C VAL A 780 -13.22 -25.49 32.52
N ILE A 781 -12.04 -25.79 31.94
CA ILE A 781 -11.39 -24.95 30.92
C ILE A 781 -12.27 -24.83 29.67
N ALA A 782 -12.79 -25.95 29.16
CA ALA A 782 -13.67 -25.93 27.98
C ALA A 782 -14.99 -25.18 28.25
N LEU A 783 -15.58 -25.34 29.44
CA LEU A 783 -16.84 -24.67 29.82
C LEU A 783 -16.69 -23.19 30.14
N ALA A 784 -15.46 -22.71 30.41
CA ALA A 784 -15.17 -21.30 30.61
C ALA A 784 -15.04 -20.53 29.29
N ALA A 785 -14.90 -21.23 28.17
CA ALA A 785 -14.80 -20.64 26.85
C ALA A 785 -16.15 -20.07 26.36
N ARG A 786 -16.09 -18.99 25.58
CA ARG A 786 -17.23 -18.22 25.11
C ARG A 786 -18.10 -19.05 24.16
N GLY A 787 -19.40 -19.12 24.44
CA GLY A 787 -20.34 -19.89 23.60
C GLY A 787 -20.22 -21.41 23.72
N VAL A 788 -19.35 -21.93 24.59
CA VAL A 788 -19.14 -23.37 24.75
C VAL A 788 -20.05 -23.93 25.86
N GLY A 789 -21.23 -24.38 25.48
CA GLY A 789 -22.13 -25.13 26.38
C GLY A 789 -21.68 -26.59 26.60
N PRO A 790 -22.31 -27.33 27.54
CA PRO A 790 -21.94 -28.71 27.87
C PRO A 790 -21.87 -29.67 26.68
N HIS A 791 -22.74 -29.49 25.68
CA HIS A 791 -22.73 -30.31 24.49
C HIS A 791 -21.46 -30.10 23.63
N ASN A 792 -21.05 -28.84 23.41
CA ASN A 792 -19.86 -28.52 22.64
C ASN A 792 -18.58 -28.82 23.43
N ALA A 793 -18.59 -28.57 24.75
CA ALA A 793 -17.50 -28.99 25.64
C ALA A 793 -17.24 -30.51 25.55
N ALA A 794 -18.29 -31.33 25.56
CA ALA A 794 -18.16 -32.79 25.40
C ALA A 794 -17.51 -33.17 24.07
N ARG A 795 -17.88 -32.50 22.97
CA ARG A 795 -17.28 -32.72 21.64
C ARG A 795 -15.80 -32.34 21.59
N ILE A 796 -15.42 -31.23 22.23
CA ILE A 796 -14.03 -30.77 22.28
C ILE A 796 -13.15 -31.74 23.08
N ILE A 797 -13.64 -32.20 24.23
CA ILE A 797 -12.87 -33.02 25.18
C ILE A 797 -12.68 -34.46 24.66
N ASN A 798 -13.65 -35.01 23.93
CA ASN A 798 -13.62 -36.41 23.47
C ASN A 798 -12.72 -36.67 22.25
N LYS A 799 -12.03 -35.66 21.71
CA LYS A 799 -11.06 -35.84 20.62
C LYS A 799 -9.72 -36.36 21.17
N LEU A 800 -9.18 -37.40 20.52
CA LEU A 800 -7.82 -37.91 20.75
C LEU A 800 -6.79 -36.88 20.24
N ARG A 801 -5.71 -36.65 21.01
CA ARG A 801 -4.69 -35.61 20.74
C ARG A 801 -3.33 -36.03 21.26
N GLU A 802 -2.28 -35.45 20.68
CA GLU A 802 -0.88 -35.66 21.09
C GLU A 802 -0.35 -34.53 22.01
N ASP A 803 -0.89 -33.30 21.91
CA ASP A 803 -0.48 -32.15 22.72
C ASP A 803 -1.66 -31.37 23.37
N GLU A 804 -1.33 -30.47 24.32
CA GLU A 804 -2.30 -29.62 25.02
C GLU A 804 -2.78 -28.43 24.15
N ASP A 805 -1.96 -27.95 23.23
CA ASP A 805 -2.25 -26.76 22.41
C ASP A 805 -3.35 -27.05 21.39
N GLU A 806 -3.42 -28.27 20.85
CA GLU A 806 -4.52 -28.77 20.03
C GLU A 806 -5.86 -28.66 20.76
N PHE A 807 -5.89 -28.91 22.07
CA PHE A 807 -7.12 -28.76 22.85
C PHE A 807 -7.59 -27.31 22.88
N TYR A 808 -6.67 -26.35 23.05
CA TYR A 808 -6.98 -24.93 22.97
C TYR A 808 -7.34 -24.48 21.55
N ARG A 809 -6.77 -25.08 20.49
CA ARG A 809 -7.17 -24.84 19.09
C ARG A 809 -8.63 -25.20 18.86
N ASP A 810 -9.09 -26.32 19.40
CA ASP A 810 -10.49 -26.73 19.24
C ASP A 810 -11.47 -25.91 20.08
N VAL A 811 -11.03 -25.41 21.24
CA VAL A 811 -11.80 -24.43 22.02
C VAL A 811 -11.95 -23.15 21.20
N LEU A 812 -10.86 -22.61 20.66
CA LEU A 812 -10.86 -21.40 19.83
C LEU A 812 -11.76 -21.56 18.58
N ARG A 813 -11.71 -22.72 17.92
CA ARG A 813 -12.58 -23.03 16.77
C ARG A 813 -14.06 -22.94 17.12
N GLN A 814 -14.45 -23.42 18.31
CA GLN A 814 -15.84 -23.34 18.78
C GLN A 814 -16.25 -21.92 19.18
N GLU A 815 -15.36 -21.13 19.80
CA GLU A 815 -15.65 -19.71 20.07
C GLU A 815 -15.87 -18.92 18.77
N ARG A 816 -15.06 -19.19 17.75
CA ARG A 816 -15.19 -18.58 16.41
C ARG A 816 -16.50 -18.98 15.72
N GLU A 817 -16.87 -20.25 15.80
CA GLU A 817 -18.15 -20.73 15.24
C GLU A 817 -19.33 -20.04 15.92
N TYR A 818 -19.30 -19.92 17.25
CA TYR A 818 -20.31 -19.19 18.01
C TYR A 818 -20.40 -17.72 17.58
N ALA A 819 -19.27 -17.01 17.52
CA ALA A 819 -19.22 -15.60 17.09
C ALA A 819 -19.77 -15.40 15.67
N ARG A 820 -19.44 -16.29 14.73
CA ARG A 820 -19.92 -16.23 13.34
C ARG A 820 -21.43 -16.42 13.25
N THR A 821 -22.00 -17.30 14.07
CA THR A 821 -23.44 -17.54 14.06
C THR A 821 -24.23 -16.48 14.81
N GLN A 822 -23.64 -15.80 15.79
CA GLN A 822 -24.34 -14.88 16.69
C GLN A 822 -25.05 -13.72 15.95
N SER A 823 -24.49 -13.23 14.85
CA SER A 823 -25.08 -12.18 14.00
C SER A 823 -26.39 -12.57 13.30
N PHE A 824 -26.78 -13.85 13.34
CA PHE A 824 -28.02 -14.36 12.73
C PHE A 824 -29.14 -14.63 13.77
N TRP A 825 -28.89 -14.41 15.06
CA TRP A 825 -29.85 -14.70 16.15
C TRP A 825 -30.40 -13.45 16.86
N ASP A 826 -29.90 -12.25 16.52
CA ASP A 826 -30.38 -10.96 17.05
C ASP A 826 -31.24 -10.19 16.02
#